data_AF-M5BZ91-F1
#
_entry.id   AF-M5BZ91-F1
#
_cell.length_a   1.000
_cell.length_b   1.000
_cell.length_c   1.000
_cell.angle_alpha   90.00
_cell.angle_beta   90.00
_cell.angle_gamma   90.00
#
_symmetry.space_group_name_H-M   'P 1'
#
loop_
_entity.id
_entity.type
_entity.pdbx_description
1 polymer ?
#
loop_
_entity_poly.entity_id
_entity_poly.type
_entity_poly.pdbx_seq_one_letter_code
_entity_poly.pdbx_strand_id
1 'polypeptide(L)'
;MPNPPETQIEYTLVLRKLAKSVDNIYWSGDSAQTITAGSLFRINDLRAFTYQDQVEGSNSRAHRKTISAQQLTTFDLNVNFRSLSGIVRFARSLVQAIHTLFPQTIDLMEPERAKQYGDPPVFFTNIQNESGYFEKFLLGSRRVLVVFGAQQAILVRDAAAAEELDARLQGLCNVLPITDSKGLEFDDVLIYNFFSDSPAATSTWEYLSGSTQRTQSPAPVLCSELKMLYVAVTRARRRCWIWDSGTLADQLQAMWMKQRLIKTEQASKMIGQLAVSSSKAQWSAKGREYFSHRLYKLAGACFRQAGQVNDAKLSNAYHLMSRAKLKRLRGDTQVSRDELAVAATELVTCAQLPEIGNPKAVYLHAATCFQAAQKLLPAASAFVKAGRAKDGIQMLFEARDYKSATDLLVENRDTIDDDVFGELRDSARVYLFEHREYKYIGLLFDSIDEEITYARQPKYRTQLKHILAEHRRYDELAEEYLVDKSLVDAVKYFVKSYQTHQTRTSVIRAVDVTISYTESVLLIEGIYRKSDQDLAQALIEKVHPFAIFASREAALKVDLFYEYSCLDYVSTETARAWDQAGQTHRYMRTLASYLVIKSSSWSKADTMDALLEYLDLLESFKADIVQITESPNPCTCKLAQRLLGFAPIEASSSSDGDFWALRSSFITHEVPKASVSVSGSKINAIIRTELPKRLNSILNTIHTSALGLSHVQPRLSGFIPSRRPSVSPMLMMSDGEFTDKLLVLCKILGILDISRLVFINDLCDFTTVGHQWLEMTYSITHPITGTLHDFGSCITKYNDHAVHKRIQEWLGRNWDTWSISKDALEDPVTYVLIHWLVWSNISNQLSEERTPWPSLLTKVPASFGSKFLLPLRKLHQNRDFDRLQDIVGSISYLLEQDKRPDAAAMVSLLEALVRDIILHLNPTRLLDFDGALLPFSWARMLARKYKGVYNRCDIECLGKLFASMKRISKLWLVTGKRMSSTLVDLLNLRLCWCIALMVGHMGEFDKDLPLALETLRNISSDIMPVTSQNRNSTAAGRYHAFTDVTNREATLTALCQTFQHESLVLIQEYPHRYHTAKLMTGVRTITCSDPSELSRRLDELMSTQGQMRTILTMSVALVPIILPDISLHPMMVRMTKGTGIDISTK
;
A
#
# COMPACT_ATOMS: atom_id res chain seq x y z
N MET A 1 61.45 56.90 -4.60
CA MET A 1 60.53 57.74 -5.40
C MET A 1 59.18 57.72 -4.71
N PRO A 2 58.50 58.86 -4.50
CA PRO A 2 57.13 58.83 -4.03
C PRO A 2 56.24 58.26 -5.15
N ASN A 3 55.39 57.29 -4.81
CA ASN A 3 54.44 56.70 -5.76
C ASN A 3 53.56 57.82 -6.36
N PRO A 4 53.40 57.89 -7.69
CA PRO A 4 52.48 58.85 -8.31
C PRO A 4 51.02 58.50 -7.94
N PRO A 5 50.08 59.46 -8.03
CA PRO A 5 48.69 59.23 -7.65
C PRO A 5 48.04 58.09 -8.45
N GLU A 6 47.68 57.01 -7.76
CA GLU A 6 47.26 55.72 -8.33
C GLU A 6 46.04 55.80 -9.26
N THR A 7 45.12 56.73 -9.04
CA THR A 7 43.81 56.72 -9.72
C THR A 7 43.86 57.06 -11.22
N GLN A 8 44.62 58.07 -11.64
CA GLN A 8 44.66 58.45 -13.07
C GLN A 8 45.50 57.49 -13.92
N ILE A 9 46.51 56.87 -13.33
CA ILE A 9 47.31 55.82 -13.96
C ILE A 9 46.47 54.53 -14.10
N GLU A 10 45.64 54.20 -13.12
CA GLU A 10 44.67 53.09 -13.23
C GLU A 10 43.63 53.31 -14.33
N TYR A 11 43.05 54.51 -14.44
CA TYR A 11 42.16 54.84 -15.56
C TYR A 11 42.87 54.73 -16.92
N THR A 12 44.17 55.07 -16.98
CA THR A 12 45.02 54.88 -18.16
C THR A 12 45.17 53.41 -18.53
N LEU A 13 45.42 52.54 -17.55
CA LEU A 13 45.51 51.09 -17.77
C LEU A 13 44.18 50.52 -18.27
N VAL A 14 43.04 50.96 -17.72
CA VAL A 14 41.71 50.52 -18.14
C VAL A 14 41.40 50.98 -19.56
N LEU A 15 41.61 52.27 -19.87
CA LEU A 15 41.39 52.79 -21.22
C LEU A 15 42.30 52.12 -22.26
N ARG A 16 43.55 51.81 -21.89
CA ARG A 16 44.48 51.05 -22.75
C ARG A 16 44.00 49.61 -23.01
N LYS A 17 43.43 48.92 -22.01
CA LYS A 17 42.85 47.57 -22.22
C LYS A 17 41.61 47.59 -23.10
N LEU A 18 40.85 48.69 -23.10
CA LEU A 18 39.65 48.86 -23.91
C LEU A 18 39.94 49.32 -25.34
N ALA A 19 41.04 50.06 -25.54
CA ALA A 19 41.45 50.55 -26.85
C ALA A 19 42.22 49.47 -27.64
N LYS A 20 41.90 49.31 -28.93
CA LYS A 20 42.61 48.38 -29.83
C LYS A 20 44.06 48.77 -30.11
N SER A 21 44.39 50.07 -30.01
CA SER A 21 45.75 50.62 -30.13
C SER A 21 45.87 51.90 -29.30
N VAL A 22 47.07 52.19 -28.82
CA VAL A 22 47.43 53.43 -28.11
C VAL A 22 47.30 54.66 -29.03
N ASP A 23 47.46 54.48 -30.35
CA ASP A 23 47.34 55.56 -31.35
C ASP A 23 45.91 56.15 -31.43
N ASN A 24 44.92 55.43 -30.90
CA ASN A 24 43.51 55.86 -30.90
C ASN A 24 43.11 56.56 -29.59
N ILE A 25 44.08 56.91 -28.73
CA ILE A 25 43.83 57.51 -27.42
C ILE A 25 44.37 58.95 -27.41
N TYR A 26 43.49 59.91 -27.11
CA TYR A 26 43.85 61.31 -26.93
C TYR A 26 43.71 61.71 -25.47
N TRP A 27 44.77 62.31 -24.92
CA TRP A 27 44.83 62.81 -23.55
C TRP A 27 44.82 64.33 -23.57
N SER A 28 43.95 64.94 -22.78
CA SER A 28 43.91 66.39 -22.61
C SER A 28 43.60 66.74 -21.15
N GLY A 29 44.13 67.86 -20.68
CA GLY A 29 43.92 68.32 -19.32
C GLY A 29 44.69 69.60 -19.04
N ASP A 30 44.32 70.25 -17.94
CA ASP A 30 44.99 71.46 -17.45
C ASP A 30 45.58 71.15 -16.05
N SER A 31 46.91 71.03 -15.98
CA SER A 31 47.61 70.66 -14.73
C SER A 31 47.59 71.78 -13.67
N ALA A 32 47.20 73.00 -14.03
CA ALA A 32 46.93 74.08 -13.09
C ALA A 32 45.57 73.91 -12.37
N GLN A 33 44.62 73.16 -12.95
CA GLN A 33 43.31 72.87 -12.33
C GLN A 33 43.32 71.63 -11.43
N THR A 34 44.48 71.03 -11.17
CA THR A 34 44.63 69.87 -10.29
C THR A 34 44.59 70.31 -8.82
N ILE A 35 43.38 70.49 -8.28
CA ILE A 35 43.12 70.98 -6.91
C ILE A 35 42.64 69.89 -5.93
N THR A 36 42.46 68.66 -6.40
CA THR A 36 42.09 67.53 -5.54
C THR A 36 43.28 67.12 -4.68
N ALA A 37 43.10 67.06 -3.36
CA ALA A 37 44.15 66.67 -2.43
C ALA A 37 44.77 65.31 -2.82
N GLY A 38 46.10 65.24 -2.89
CA GLY A 38 46.84 64.05 -3.30
C GLY A 38 47.04 63.86 -4.81
N SER A 39 46.43 64.71 -5.67
CA SER A 39 46.65 64.66 -7.12
C SER A 39 47.70 65.68 -7.55
N LEU A 40 48.87 65.18 -7.99
CA LEU A 40 49.99 66.00 -8.52
C LEU A 40 50.24 65.70 -10.01
N PHE A 41 49.16 65.51 -10.74
CA PHE A 41 49.19 65.05 -12.12
C PHE A 41 49.84 66.05 -13.09
N ARG A 42 50.72 65.52 -13.95
CA ARG A 42 51.25 66.18 -15.15
C ARG A 42 51.05 65.30 -16.37
N ILE A 43 50.82 65.94 -17.51
CA ILE A 43 50.73 65.25 -18.82
C ILE A 43 52.07 64.57 -19.14
N ASN A 44 53.20 65.17 -18.75
CA ASN A 44 54.50 64.53 -18.90
C ASN A 44 54.65 63.23 -18.10
N ASP A 45 53.98 63.10 -16.94
CA ASP A 45 54.03 61.87 -16.15
C ASP A 45 53.26 60.73 -16.86
N LEU A 46 52.12 61.03 -17.52
CA LEU A 46 51.43 60.06 -18.38
C LEU A 46 52.26 59.64 -19.59
N ARG A 47 52.96 60.59 -20.20
CA ARG A 47 53.85 60.32 -21.34
C ARG A 47 54.95 59.34 -20.93
N ALA A 48 55.59 59.59 -19.78
CA ALA A 48 56.62 58.72 -19.22
C ALA A 48 56.06 57.33 -18.89
N PHE A 49 54.87 57.26 -18.26
CA PHE A 49 54.21 56.00 -17.92
C PHE A 49 53.83 55.17 -19.16
N THR A 50 53.20 55.81 -20.16
CA THR A 50 52.78 55.13 -21.40
C THR A 50 53.97 54.55 -22.15
N TYR A 51 55.10 55.28 -22.15
CA TYR A 51 56.36 54.83 -22.71
C TYR A 51 56.93 53.62 -21.95
N GLN A 52 56.97 53.65 -20.62
CA GLN A 52 57.44 52.53 -19.80
C GLN A 52 56.60 51.26 -20.02
N ASP A 53 55.27 51.38 -20.05
CA ASP A 53 54.35 50.26 -20.28
C ASP A 53 54.47 49.67 -21.71
N GLN A 54 54.73 50.49 -22.73
CA GLN A 54 55.07 49.99 -24.08
C GLN A 54 56.38 49.19 -24.10
N VAL A 55 57.37 49.60 -23.31
CA VAL A 55 58.66 48.91 -23.20
C VAL A 55 58.55 47.60 -22.43
N GLU A 56 57.76 47.54 -21.35
CA GLU A 56 57.57 46.34 -20.52
C GLU A 56 56.65 45.28 -21.15
N GLY A 57 55.64 45.67 -21.94
CA GLY A 57 54.75 44.73 -22.66
C GLY A 57 55.44 43.96 -23.81
N SER A 58 56.64 44.38 -24.22
CA SER A 58 57.37 43.82 -25.37
C SER A 58 58.42 42.78 -24.94
N ASN A 59 57.97 41.60 -24.49
CA ASN A 59 58.86 40.51 -24.01
C ASN A 59 59.58 39.70 -25.11
N SER A 60 59.46 40.07 -26.38
CA SER A 60 60.16 39.39 -27.48
C SER A 60 61.46 40.11 -27.86
N ARG A 61 62.61 39.50 -27.55
CA ARG A 61 63.96 40.02 -27.93
C ARG A 61 64.15 40.28 -29.43
N ALA A 62 63.25 39.81 -30.30
CA ALA A 62 63.27 40.02 -31.75
C ALA A 62 62.63 41.33 -32.24
N HIS A 63 61.86 42.06 -31.40
CA HIS A 63 61.23 43.34 -31.78
C HIS A 63 61.93 44.58 -31.20
N ARG A 64 63.00 44.42 -30.42
CA ARG A 64 63.76 45.55 -29.85
C ARG A 64 64.55 46.37 -30.87
N LYS A 65 64.72 45.92 -32.12
CA LYS A 65 65.52 46.61 -33.14
C LYS A 65 64.73 47.53 -34.07
N THR A 66 63.41 47.68 -33.88
CA THR A 66 62.58 48.55 -34.73
C THR A 66 61.40 49.18 -34.00
N ILE A 67 61.56 49.49 -32.71
CA ILE A 67 60.70 50.50 -32.07
C ILE A 67 61.52 51.79 -32.08
N SER A 68 61.52 52.50 -33.21
CA SER A 68 61.80 53.93 -33.14
C SER A 68 60.82 54.50 -32.13
N ALA A 69 61.31 55.13 -31.06
CA ALA A 69 60.46 55.75 -30.05
C ALA A 69 59.38 56.58 -30.76
N GLN A 70 58.15 56.06 -30.83
CA GLN A 70 57.03 56.79 -31.40
C GLN A 70 56.83 57.99 -30.48
N GLN A 71 57.27 59.15 -30.95
CA GLN A 71 57.31 60.37 -30.19
C GLN A 71 55.87 60.82 -30.00
N LEU A 72 55.25 60.49 -28.86
CA LEU A 72 53.95 61.01 -28.47
C LEU A 72 53.94 62.52 -28.71
N THR A 73 53.11 62.97 -29.64
CA THR A 73 53.02 64.37 -30.04
C THR A 73 52.22 65.15 -29.02
N THR A 74 52.76 66.27 -28.56
CA THR A 74 52.10 67.19 -27.64
C THR A 74 51.80 68.49 -28.38
N PHE A 75 50.60 69.01 -28.21
CA PHE A 75 50.21 70.33 -28.73
C PHE A 75 49.53 71.12 -27.61
N ASP A 76 49.86 72.42 -27.52
CA ASP A 76 49.34 73.30 -26.48
C ASP A 76 48.10 74.05 -27.00
N LEU A 77 47.04 74.09 -26.19
CA LEU A 77 45.86 74.91 -26.43
C LEU A 77 45.96 76.22 -25.66
N ASN A 78 46.70 77.19 -26.20
CA ASN A 78 47.02 78.46 -25.52
C ASN A 78 46.03 79.61 -25.79
N VAL A 79 44.89 79.38 -26.47
CA VAL A 79 43.89 80.44 -26.78
C VAL A 79 42.62 80.24 -25.97
N ASN A 80 42.32 81.19 -25.08
CA ASN A 80 41.08 81.26 -24.32
C ASN A 80 40.00 81.99 -25.12
N PHE A 81 38.95 81.26 -25.54
CA PHE A 81 37.81 81.80 -26.27
C PHE A 81 36.68 82.31 -25.36
N ARG A 82 36.79 82.06 -24.05
CA ARG A 82 35.67 82.17 -23.12
C ARG A 82 35.77 83.39 -22.19
N SER A 83 36.93 83.58 -21.56
CA SER A 83 37.15 84.60 -20.54
C SER A 83 37.78 85.86 -21.12
N LEU A 84 37.44 87.01 -20.55
CA LEU A 84 38.00 88.30 -20.98
C LEU A 84 39.50 88.41 -20.66
N SER A 85 40.21 89.21 -21.45
CA SER A 85 41.69 89.33 -21.42
C SER A 85 42.28 89.67 -20.06
N GLY A 86 41.59 90.46 -19.23
CA GLY A 86 42.08 90.82 -17.91
C GLY A 86 42.08 89.64 -16.94
N ILE A 87 41.01 88.84 -16.93
CA ILE A 87 40.90 87.59 -16.15
C ILE A 87 41.99 86.60 -16.60
N VAL A 88 42.14 86.41 -17.91
CA VAL A 88 43.17 85.50 -18.47
C VAL A 88 44.58 85.97 -18.13
N ARG A 89 44.85 87.29 -18.14
CA ARG A 89 46.16 87.83 -17.74
C ARG A 89 46.45 87.57 -16.26
N PHE A 90 45.46 87.73 -15.39
CA PHE A 90 45.60 87.40 -13.96
C PHE A 90 45.85 85.90 -13.78
N ALA A 91 45.03 85.03 -14.39
CA ALA A 91 45.18 83.58 -14.32
C ALA A 91 46.56 83.12 -14.83
N ARG A 92 47.02 83.68 -15.95
CA ARG A 92 48.37 83.44 -16.51
C ARG A 92 49.47 83.79 -15.51
N SER A 93 49.34 84.91 -14.78
CA SER A 93 50.33 85.30 -13.76
C SER A 93 50.43 84.29 -12.63
N LEU A 94 49.31 83.66 -12.24
CA LEU A 94 49.29 82.59 -11.24
C LEU A 94 49.98 81.34 -11.76
N VAL A 95 49.69 80.93 -13.01
CA VAL A 95 50.36 79.78 -13.65
C VAL A 95 51.86 80.02 -13.74
N GLN A 96 52.29 81.23 -14.10
CA GLN A 96 53.71 81.60 -14.15
C GLN A 96 54.34 81.55 -12.76
N ALA A 97 53.63 81.99 -11.71
CA ALA A 97 54.09 81.88 -10.34
C ALA A 97 54.23 80.41 -9.89
N ILE A 98 53.26 79.55 -10.20
CA ILE A 98 53.32 78.11 -9.93
C ILE A 98 54.52 77.49 -10.65
N HIS A 99 54.71 77.81 -11.93
CA HIS A 99 55.84 77.29 -12.71
C HIS A 99 57.19 77.75 -12.13
N THR A 100 57.29 79.01 -11.69
CA THR A 100 58.55 79.57 -11.14
C THR A 100 58.87 79.00 -9.76
N LEU A 101 57.88 78.87 -8.89
CA LEU A 101 58.05 78.43 -7.50
C LEU A 101 58.03 76.89 -7.36
N PHE A 102 57.28 76.19 -8.22
CA PHE A 102 57.00 74.75 -8.15
C PHE A 102 57.06 74.08 -9.53
N PRO A 103 58.20 74.13 -10.24
CA PRO A 103 58.33 73.65 -11.63
C PRO A 103 58.00 72.16 -11.82
N GLN A 104 58.11 71.35 -10.76
CA GLN A 104 57.81 69.92 -10.81
C GLN A 104 56.32 69.59 -10.68
N THR A 105 55.45 70.58 -10.48
CA THR A 105 54.01 70.35 -10.19
C THR A 105 53.06 70.78 -11.32
N ILE A 106 53.61 71.33 -12.40
CA ILE A 106 52.86 71.83 -13.56
C ILE A 106 53.66 71.57 -14.84
N ASP A 107 52.98 71.37 -15.96
CA ASP A 107 53.63 71.22 -17.27
C ASP A 107 54.02 72.61 -17.84
N LEU A 108 55.17 72.69 -18.52
CA LEU A 108 55.58 73.89 -19.22
C LEU A 108 54.70 74.06 -20.47
N MET A 109 53.92 75.13 -20.52
CA MET A 109 53.05 75.48 -21.65
C MET A 109 53.26 76.91 -22.10
N GLU A 110 52.92 77.21 -23.35
CA GLU A 110 52.90 78.59 -23.83
C GLU A 110 51.88 79.46 -23.05
N PRO A 111 52.21 80.74 -22.76
CA PRO A 111 51.30 81.61 -22.01
C PRO A 111 49.94 81.83 -22.68
N GLU A 112 48.87 81.50 -21.99
CA GLU A 112 47.48 81.54 -22.48
C GLU A 112 47.03 82.95 -22.89
N ARG A 113 46.45 83.14 -24.08
CA ARG A 113 46.00 84.42 -24.66
C ARG A 113 44.47 84.43 -24.81
N ALA A 114 43.84 85.55 -24.49
CA ALA A 114 42.39 85.71 -24.69
C ALA A 114 42.05 86.25 -26.08
N LYS A 115 40.93 85.80 -26.65
CA LYS A 115 40.38 86.36 -27.89
C LYS A 115 39.60 87.67 -27.67
N GLN A 116 38.96 87.82 -26.50
CA GLN A 116 38.09 88.96 -26.19
C GLN A 116 38.78 89.91 -25.19
N TYR A 117 38.71 91.21 -25.45
CA TYR A 117 39.23 92.23 -24.54
C TYR A 117 38.29 92.46 -23.36
N GLY A 118 38.85 92.66 -22.17
CA GLY A 118 38.10 93.12 -21.01
C GLY A 118 38.94 93.27 -19.74
N ASP A 119 38.25 93.67 -18.68
CA ASP A 119 38.84 94.13 -17.43
C ASP A 119 39.47 93.00 -16.59
N PRO A 120 40.50 93.32 -15.79
CA PRO A 120 41.05 92.38 -14.81
C PRO A 120 40.09 92.20 -13.62
N PRO A 121 40.32 91.19 -12.75
CA PRO A 121 39.54 91.00 -11.54
C PRO A 121 39.48 92.28 -10.68
N VAL A 122 38.32 92.53 -10.09
CA VAL A 122 38.07 93.69 -9.23
C VAL A 122 38.15 93.26 -7.77
N PHE A 123 39.07 93.85 -7.02
CA PHE A 123 39.26 93.62 -5.59
C PHE A 123 38.56 94.72 -4.81
N PHE A 124 37.61 94.35 -3.95
CA PHE A 124 36.87 95.32 -3.15
C PHE A 124 37.73 95.94 -2.04
N THR A 125 37.56 97.23 -1.84
CA THR A 125 38.23 98.03 -0.79
C THR A 125 37.20 98.63 0.16
N ASN A 126 37.66 99.05 1.35
CA ASN A 126 36.82 99.59 2.42
C ASN A 126 35.70 98.62 2.85
N ILE A 127 36.04 97.33 2.93
CA ILE A 127 35.15 96.32 3.50
C ILE A 127 35.11 96.53 5.01
N GLN A 128 33.92 96.72 5.57
CA GLN A 128 33.75 96.91 7.02
C GLN A 128 33.65 95.54 7.70
N ASN A 129 34.35 95.37 8.82
CA ASN A 129 34.30 94.15 9.66
C ASN A 129 33.04 94.07 10.53
N GLU A 130 31.91 94.65 10.10
CA GLU A 130 30.65 94.54 10.80
C GLU A 130 29.92 93.25 10.40
N SER A 131 29.47 92.47 11.39
CA SER A 131 28.64 91.29 11.18
C SER A 131 27.39 91.65 10.34
N GLY A 132 27.18 90.94 9.24
CA GLY A 132 26.05 91.20 8.34
C GLY A 132 26.33 92.23 7.22
N TYR A 133 27.51 92.85 7.17
CA TYR A 133 27.82 93.85 6.14
C TYR A 133 27.81 93.24 4.73
N PHE A 134 28.31 92.01 4.58
CA PHE A 134 28.29 91.30 3.30
C PHE A 134 26.86 90.96 2.84
N GLU A 135 26.00 90.53 3.74
CA GLU A 135 24.59 90.25 3.44
C GLU A 135 23.84 91.54 3.10
N LYS A 136 24.11 92.64 3.80
CA LYS A 136 23.56 93.97 3.45
C LYS A 136 24.06 94.44 2.09
N PHE A 137 25.33 94.19 1.77
CA PHE A 137 25.94 94.52 0.48
C PHE A 137 25.33 93.71 -0.67
N LEU A 138 25.10 92.41 -0.47
CA LEU A 138 24.51 91.53 -1.47
C LEU A 138 23.00 91.67 -1.60
N LEU A 139 22.25 91.72 -0.49
CA LEU A 139 20.78 91.67 -0.47
C LEU A 139 20.12 93.07 -0.49
N GLY A 140 20.91 94.14 -0.31
CA GLY A 140 20.41 95.51 -0.22
C GLY A 140 19.59 95.80 1.05
N SER A 141 19.28 97.07 1.28
CA SER A 141 18.29 97.45 2.31
C SER A 141 16.88 97.07 1.83
N ARG A 142 16.04 96.53 2.74
CA ARG A 142 14.69 95.91 2.64
C ARG A 142 13.70 96.23 1.50
N ARG A 143 13.95 97.16 0.57
CA ARG A 143 13.05 97.51 -0.56
C ARG A 143 13.52 97.04 -1.94
N VAL A 144 14.78 96.63 -2.12
CA VAL A 144 15.30 96.08 -3.40
C VAL A 144 16.15 94.85 -3.10
N LEU A 145 15.57 93.65 -3.23
CA LEU A 145 16.31 92.39 -3.12
C LEU A 145 17.16 92.21 -4.38
N VAL A 146 18.47 92.34 -4.20
CA VAL A 146 19.49 92.11 -5.24
C VAL A 146 19.81 90.61 -5.21
N VAL A 147 19.15 89.83 -6.07
CA VAL A 147 19.34 88.37 -6.14
C VAL A 147 20.32 88.06 -7.26
N PHE A 148 21.41 87.34 -6.94
CA PHE A 148 22.37 86.87 -7.94
C PHE A 148 21.64 86.01 -8.99
N GLY A 149 21.92 86.26 -10.25
CA GLY A 149 21.34 85.52 -11.36
C GLY A 149 21.85 84.09 -11.47
N ALA A 150 21.22 83.30 -12.33
CA ALA A 150 21.56 81.90 -12.61
C ALA A 150 23.02 81.73 -13.11
N GLN A 151 23.58 82.74 -13.79
CA GLN A 151 24.97 82.72 -14.27
C GLN A 151 25.95 83.43 -13.34
N GLN A 152 25.54 83.72 -12.10
CA GLN A 152 26.39 84.33 -11.09
C GLN A 152 26.62 83.34 -9.94
N ALA A 153 27.85 83.31 -9.43
CA ALA A 153 28.24 82.41 -8.35
C ALA A 153 29.09 83.10 -7.29
N ILE A 154 28.92 82.66 -6.05
CA ILE A 154 29.82 82.96 -4.94
C ILE A 154 30.66 81.72 -4.69
N LEU A 155 31.97 81.85 -4.91
CA LEU A 155 32.94 80.79 -4.65
C LEU A 155 33.55 81.01 -3.28
N VAL A 156 33.41 80.00 -2.44
CA VAL A 156 34.01 79.93 -1.10
C VAL A 156 35.02 78.80 -1.06
N ARG A 157 35.82 78.78 0.00
CA ARG A 157 36.95 77.86 0.11
C ARG A 157 36.55 76.39 0.17
N ASP A 158 35.61 76.05 1.05
CA ASP A 158 35.20 74.66 1.30
C ASP A 158 33.68 74.53 1.54
N ALA A 159 33.23 73.29 1.72
CA ALA A 159 31.82 72.97 1.92
C ALA A 159 31.24 73.55 3.22
N ALA A 160 32.04 73.67 4.29
CA ALA A 160 31.57 74.22 5.57
C ALA A 160 31.29 75.71 5.43
N ALA A 161 32.22 76.46 4.82
CA ALA A 161 32.02 77.86 4.48
C ALA A 161 30.83 78.07 3.53
N ALA A 162 30.60 77.13 2.60
CA ALA A 162 29.45 77.20 1.69
C ALA A 162 28.13 77.03 2.43
N GLU A 163 28.03 76.06 3.33
CA GLU A 163 26.83 75.82 4.13
C GLU A 163 26.53 76.98 5.09
N GLU A 164 27.56 77.51 5.77
CA GLU A 164 27.41 78.65 6.68
C GLU A 164 26.91 79.89 5.94
N LEU A 165 27.52 80.21 4.80
CA LEU A 165 27.15 81.38 4.02
C LEU A 165 25.78 81.20 3.34
N ASP A 166 25.49 80.02 2.81
CA ASP A 166 24.17 79.69 2.22
C ASP A 166 23.04 79.81 3.26
N ALA A 167 23.29 79.38 4.50
CA ALA A 167 22.34 79.53 5.60
C ALA A 167 22.05 81.01 5.93
N ARG A 168 23.09 81.86 5.93
CA ARG A 168 22.96 83.33 6.12
C ARG A 168 22.25 84.00 4.95
N LEU A 169 22.48 83.55 3.72
CA LEU A 169 21.88 84.07 2.48
C LEU A 169 20.53 83.41 2.13
N GLN A 170 20.04 82.47 2.96
CA GLN A 170 18.74 81.80 2.81
C GLN A 170 18.54 81.09 1.47
N GLY A 171 19.61 80.63 0.82
CA GLY A 171 19.54 79.95 -0.49
C GLY A 171 19.13 80.85 -1.65
N LEU A 172 19.28 82.17 -1.53
CA LEU A 172 18.98 83.13 -2.59
C LEU A 172 20.12 83.27 -3.62
N CYS A 173 21.33 82.84 -3.28
CA CYS A 173 22.52 82.92 -4.15
C CYS A 173 23.11 81.53 -4.41
N ASN A 174 23.75 81.36 -5.57
CA ASN A 174 24.52 80.14 -5.85
C ASN A 174 25.86 80.19 -5.10
N VAL A 175 25.89 79.67 -3.87
CA VAL A 175 27.11 79.51 -3.09
C VAL A 175 27.66 78.12 -3.30
N LEU A 176 28.93 78.02 -3.72
CA LEU A 176 29.57 76.72 -3.92
C LEU A 176 31.05 76.75 -3.52
N PRO A 177 31.56 75.62 -2.99
CA PRO A 177 33.00 75.44 -2.81
C PRO A 177 33.75 75.54 -4.14
N ILE A 178 34.98 76.05 -4.11
CA ILE A 178 35.86 76.11 -5.30
C ILE A 178 36.06 74.71 -5.90
N THR A 179 36.15 73.67 -5.07
CA THR A 179 36.26 72.27 -5.52
C THR A 179 35.07 71.84 -6.39
N ASP A 180 33.87 72.24 -5.99
CA ASP A 180 32.61 71.87 -6.64
C ASP A 180 32.32 72.76 -7.86
N SER A 181 33.00 73.91 -7.95
CA SER A 181 32.94 74.81 -9.11
C SER A 181 33.69 74.29 -10.34
N LYS A 182 34.58 73.31 -10.16
CA LYS A 182 35.39 72.78 -11.24
C LYS A 182 34.51 72.11 -12.30
N GLY A 183 34.68 72.51 -13.56
CA GLY A 183 33.84 72.07 -14.68
C GLY A 183 32.58 72.92 -14.90
N LEU A 184 32.25 73.82 -13.96
CA LEU A 184 31.19 74.80 -14.11
C LEU A 184 31.75 76.13 -14.61
N GLU A 185 30.87 76.91 -15.23
CA GLU A 185 31.19 78.24 -15.73
C GLU A 185 30.12 79.25 -15.34
N PHE A 186 30.56 80.48 -15.08
CA PHE A 186 29.71 81.58 -14.66
C PHE A 186 30.11 82.84 -15.41
N ASP A 187 29.12 83.64 -15.80
CA ASP A 187 29.40 84.95 -16.37
C ASP A 187 30.09 85.84 -15.35
N ASP A 188 29.60 85.82 -14.10
CA ASP A 188 30.17 86.58 -13.00
C ASP A 188 30.48 85.69 -11.79
N VAL A 189 31.66 85.87 -11.20
CA VAL A 189 32.11 85.14 -10.01
C VAL A 189 32.53 86.12 -8.93
N LEU A 190 32.06 85.88 -7.70
CA LEU A 190 32.57 86.52 -6.49
C LEU A 190 33.34 85.50 -5.66
N ILE A 191 34.63 85.73 -5.45
CA ILE A 191 35.48 84.96 -4.55
C ILE A 191 35.35 85.57 -3.16
N TYR A 192 34.88 84.80 -2.18
CA TYR A 192 34.58 85.26 -0.83
C TYR A 192 35.56 84.67 0.19
N ASN A 193 36.22 85.55 0.95
CA ASN A 193 37.12 85.24 2.08
C ASN A 193 38.20 84.18 1.78
N PHE A 194 38.66 84.08 0.54
CA PHE A 194 39.63 83.07 0.12
C PHE A 194 40.98 83.15 0.87
N PHE A 195 41.50 84.36 1.04
CA PHE A 195 42.77 84.66 1.73
C PHE A 195 42.58 84.72 3.24
N SER A 196 41.49 85.30 3.74
CA SER A 196 41.15 85.30 5.17
C SER A 196 41.04 83.89 5.73
N ASP A 197 40.43 82.98 4.96
CA ASP A 197 40.22 81.57 5.35
C ASP A 197 41.37 80.65 4.89
N SER A 198 42.50 81.23 4.44
CA SER A 198 43.67 80.47 3.99
C SER A 198 44.35 79.71 5.15
N PRO A 199 44.59 78.38 5.03
CA PRO A 199 45.38 77.61 5.98
C PRO A 199 46.88 77.89 5.84
N ALA A 200 47.32 78.50 4.75
CA ALA A 200 48.69 78.95 4.59
C ALA A 200 48.92 80.25 5.38
N ALA A 201 49.97 80.27 6.20
CA ALA A 201 50.37 81.45 6.96
C ALA A 201 50.77 82.61 6.02
N THR A 202 50.58 83.86 6.47
CA THR A 202 50.90 85.07 5.70
C THR A 202 52.33 85.07 5.13
N SER A 203 53.31 84.60 5.91
CA SER A 203 54.73 84.48 5.50
C SER A 203 54.95 83.53 4.32
N THR A 204 54.05 82.57 4.11
CA THR A 204 54.11 81.65 2.96
C THR A 204 53.75 82.36 1.66
N TRP A 205 52.80 83.29 1.70
CA TRP A 205 52.37 84.06 0.54
C TRP A 205 53.40 85.12 0.11
N GLU A 206 54.29 85.56 1.00
CA GLU A 206 55.37 86.51 0.71
C GLU A 206 56.38 86.01 -0.36
N TYR A 207 56.43 84.70 -0.60
CA TYR A 207 57.19 84.13 -1.72
C TYR A 207 56.69 84.62 -3.10
N LEU A 208 55.44 85.09 -3.21
CA LEU A 208 54.91 85.70 -4.44
C LEU A 208 55.36 87.14 -4.64
N SER A 209 55.52 87.90 -3.54
CA SER A 209 56.00 89.28 -3.59
C SER A 209 57.51 89.41 -3.76
N GLY A 210 58.25 88.30 -3.60
CA GLY A 210 59.71 88.26 -3.73
C GLY A 210 60.45 88.97 -2.59
N SER A 211 59.77 89.19 -1.45
CA SER A 211 60.30 89.87 -0.26
C SER A 211 61.11 88.97 0.67
N THR A 212 61.07 87.64 0.47
CA THR A 212 61.82 86.66 1.24
C THR A 212 63.18 86.35 0.61
N GLN A 213 64.22 86.18 1.45
CA GLN A 213 65.53 85.68 1.00
C GLN A 213 65.36 84.26 0.44
N ARG A 214 65.79 84.03 -0.80
CA ARG A 214 65.63 82.76 -1.57
C ARG A 214 66.47 81.59 -1.06
N THR A 215 66.63 81.43 0.26
CA THR A 215 67.45 80.37 0.87
C THR A 215 66.65 79.12 1.23
N GLN A 216 65.32 79.21 1.31
CA GLN A 216 64.42 78.08 1.61
C GLN A 216 63.45 77.82 0.45
N SER A 217 63.12 76.55 0.23
CA SER A 217 62.11 76.14 -0.74
C SER A 217 60.71 76.58 -0.29
N PRO A 218 59.85 77.07 -1.20
CA PRO A 218 58.50 77.50 -0.85
C PRO A 218 57.67 76.31 -0.33
N ALA A 219 56.80 76.56 0.66
CA ALA A 219 55.98 75.52 1.26
C ALA A 219 54.98 74.94 0.23
N PRO A 220 54.81 73.60 0.14
CA PRO A 220 53.90 72.98 -0.84
C PRO A 220 52.45 73.47 -0.77
N VAL A 221 52.00 73.91 0.41
CA VAL A 221 50.65 74.48 0.61
C VAL A 221 50.40 75.70 -0.30
N LEU A 222 51.42 76.52 -0.59
CA LEU A 222 51.29 77.65 -1.49
C LEU A 222 50.95 77.22 -2.92
N CYS A 223 51.48 76.07 -3.37
CA CYS A 223 51.15 75.52 -4.68
C CYS A 223 49.66 75.15 -4.75
N SER A 224 49.13 74.49 -3.72
CA SER A 224 47.69 74.19 -3.65
C SER A 224 46.84 75.47 -3.57
N GLU A 225 47.27 76.49 -2.82
CA GLU A 225 46.58 77.77 -2.75
C GLU A 225 46.51 78.46 -4.12
N LEU A 226 47.64 78.53 -4.82
CA LEU A 226 47.71 79.16 -6.15
C LEU A 226 46.87 78.41 -7.19
N LYS A 227 46.88 77.07 -7.16
CA LYS A 227 46.02 76.26 -8.04
C LYS A 227 44.53 76.45 -7.71
N MET A 228 44.16 76.53 -6.42
CA MET A 228 42.77 76.82 -6.05
C MET A 228 42.32 78.21 -6.47
N LEU A 229 43.17 79.23 -6.29
CA LEU A 229 42.87 80.58 -6.76
C LEU A 229 42.77 80.63 -8.29
N TYR A 230 43.64 79.92 -9.00
CA TYR A 230 43.56 79.77 -10.45
C TYR A 230 42.23 79.15 -10.88
N VAL A 231 41.79 78.06 -10.23
CA VAL A 231 40.48 77.45 -10.52
C VAL A 231 39.36 78.45 -10.28
N ALA A 232 39.34 79.13 -9.11
CA ALA A 232 38.31 80.09 -8.75
C ALA A 232 38.18 81.23 -9.76
N VAL A 233 39.30 81.87 -10.13
CA VAL A 233 39.29 82.98 -11.10
C VAL A 233 38.91 82.51 -12.48
N THR A 234 39.39 81.34 -12.91
CA THR A 234 39.04 80.78 -14.23
C THR A 234 37.60 80.31 -14.31
N ARG A 235 36.81 80.26 -13.24
CA ARG A 235 35.36 80.00 -13.39
C ARG A 235 34.61 81.18 -14.03
N ALA A 236 35.17 82.39 -13.95
CA ALA A 236 34.57 83.62 -14.47
C ALA A 236 34.79 83.79 -15.97
N ARG A 237 33.70 84.07 -16.71
CA ARG A 237 33.75 84.40 -18.14
C ARG A 237 33.88 85.90 -18.36
N ARG A 238 33.10 86.72 -17.63
CA ARG A 238 32.99 88.17 -17.85
C ARG A 238 33.58 88.98 -16.70
N ARG A 239 33.10 88.78 -15.47
CA ARG A 239 33.53 89.57 -14.30
C ARG A 239 33.98 88.66 -13.17
N CYS A 240 35.11 89.01 -12.57
CA CYS A 240 35.63 88.33 -11.38
C CYS A 240 35.79 89.37 -10.27
N TRP A 241 35.13 89.15 -9.15
CA TRP A 241 35.17 90.00 -7.97
C TRP A 241 35.86 89.25 -6.83
N ILE A 242 36.71 89.95 -6.09
CA ILE A 242 37.36 89.41 -4.90
C ILE A 242 36.89 90.22 -3.70
N TRP A 243 36.18 89.55 -2.80
CA TRP A 243 35.76 90.06 -1.51
C TRP A 243 36.59 89.38 -0.42
N ASP A 244 37.57 90.12 0.10
CA ASP A 244 38.46 89.61 1.14
C ASP A 244 38.96 90.74 2.02
N SER A 245 39.39 90.41 3.24
CA SER A 245 39.85 91.38 4.23
C SER A 245 41.11 90.91 4.94
N GLY A 246 41.80 91.81 5.64
CA GLY A 246 42.97 91.47 6.44
C GLY A 246 44.30 91.71 5.74
N THR A 247 45.37 91.60 6.53
CA THR A 247 46.72 92.07 6.15
C THR A 247 47.29 91.38 4.92
N LEU A 248 47.04 90.07 4.78
CA LEU A 248 47.46 89.30 3.61
C LEU A 248 46.77 89.77 2.33
N ALA A 249 45.45 89.96 2.39
CA ALA A 249 44.65 90.42 1.27
C ALA A 249 45.12 91.81 0.79
N ASP A 250 45.37 92.74 1.73
CA ASP A 250 45.85 94.09 1.44
C ASP A 250 47.24 94.08 0.76
N GLN A 251 48.16 93.23 1.23
CA GLN A 251 49.50 93.08 0.65
C GLN A 251 49.45 92.55 -0.79
N LEU A 252 48.69 91.47 -1.02
CA LEU A 252 48.55 90.87 -2.35
C LEU A 252 47.81 91.81 -3.32
N GLN A 253 46.79 92.53 -2.82
CA GLN A 253 46.09 93.56 -3.58
C GLN A 253 47.04 94.66 -4.04
N ALA A 254 47.83 95.24 -3.14
CA ALA A 254 48.78 96.31 -3.48
C ALA A 254 49.81 95.84 -4.54
N MET A 255 50.31 94.61 -4.39
CA MET A 255 51.25 94.00 -5.35
C MET A 255 50.61 93.82 -6.73
N TRP A 256 49.46 93.17 -6.83
CA TRP A 256 48.80 92.91 -8.10
C TRP A 256 48.28 94.19 -8.77
N MET A 257 47.90 95.21 -7.99
CA MET A 257 47.52 96.53 -8.52
C MET A 257 48.71 97.21 -9.18
N LYS A 258 49.90 97.20 -8.54
CA LYS A 258 51.15 97.72 -9.13
C LYS A 258 51.51 97.00 -10.43
N GLN A 259 51.26 95.68 -10.51
CA GLN A 259 51.48 94.86 -11.69
C GLN A 259 50.37 95.00 -12.77
N ARG A 260 49.34 95.82 -12.52
CA ARG A 260 48.15 96.01 -13.38
C ARG A 260 47.40 94.71 -13.67
N LEU A 261 47.39 93.80 -12.70
CA LEU A 261 46.73 92.50 -12.77
C LEU A 261 45.32 92.52 -12.16
N ILE A 262 44.98 93.53 -11.35
CA ILE A 262 43.65 93.75 -10.77
C ILE A 262 43.23 95.22 -10.88
N LYS A 263 41.94 95.48 -10.68
CA LYS A 263 41.37 96.81 -10.38
C LYS A 263 40.87 96.83 -8.93
N THR A 264 40.76 98.01 -8.33
CA THR A 264 40.17 98.18 -7.00
C THR A 264 38.92 99.03 -7.07
N GLU A 265 37.87 98.63 -6.36
CA GLU A 265 36.61 99.38 -6.26
C GLU A 265 36.13 99.42 -4.81
N GLN A 266 35.44 100.49 -4.41
CA GLN A 266 34.86 100.56 -3.07
C GLN A 266 33.57 99.73 -3.01
N ALA A 267 33.43 98.88 -1.99
CA ALA A 267 32.23 98.03 -1.83
C ALA A 267 30.93 98.86 -1.84
N SER A 268 30.92 100.03 -1.20
CA SER A 268 29.75 100.93 -1.14
C SER A 268 29.28 101.43 -2.51
N LYS A 269 30.18 101.58 -3.50
CA LYS A 269 29.85 102.08 -4.85
C LYS A 269 29.21 101.01 -5.74
N MET A 270 29.37 99.74 -5.39
CA MET A 270 28.95 98.59 -6.18
C MET A 270 27.63 97.96 -5.69
N ILE A 271 27.06 98.51 -4.61
CA ILE A 271 25.76 98.09 -4.07
C ILE A 271 24.68 98.22 -5.17
N GLY A 272 23.96 97.13 -5.43
CA GLY A 272 22.88 97.08 -6.44
C GLY A 272 23.34 96.95 -7.89
N GLN A 273 24.64 97.05 -8.19
CA GLN A 273 25.18 96.93 -9.56
C GLN A 273 25.68 95.51 -9.90
N LEU A 274 25.60 94.60 -8.91
CA LEU A 274 26.12 93.23 -9.01
C LEU A 274 25.08 92.25 -9.55
N ALA A 275 23.81 92.35 -9.15
CA ALA A 275 22.79 91.39 -9.57
C ALA A 275 22.43 91.55 -11.04
N VAL A 276 22.33 90.40 -11.70
CA VAL A 276 21.77 90.26 -13.05
C VAL A 276 20.51 89.41 -12.93
N SER A 277 19.33 90.00 -13.18
CA SER A 277 18.07 89.26 -13.17
C SER A 277 18.12 88.14 -14.21
N SER A 278 17.75 86.92 -13.80
CA SER A 278 17.68 85.76 -14.70
C SER A 278 16.24 85.33 -14.93
N SER A 279 15.93 84.96 -16.17
CA SER A 279 14.64 84.38 -16.55
C SER A 279 14.46 82.98 -15.97
N LYS A 280 13.21 82.52 -15.85
CA LYS A 280 12.90 81.14 -15.43
C LYS A 280 13.59 80.08 -16.30
N ALA A 281 13.74 80.33 -17.60
CA ALA A 281 14.45 79.44 -18.53
C ALA A 281 15.95 79.33 -18.21
N GLN A 282 16.60 80.45 -17.84
CA GLN A 282 18.00 80.45 -17.42
C GLN A 282 18.20 79.70 -16.10
N TRP A 283 17.29 79.88 -15.13
CA TRP A 283 17.30 79.11 -13.88
C TRP A 283 17.09 77.61 -14.12
N SER A 284 16.18 77.24 -15.02
CA SER A 284 15.95 75.85 -15.41
C SER A 284 17.17 75.22 -16.09
N ALA A 285 17.83 75.95 -17.00
CA ALA A 285 19.05 75.50 -17.66
C ALA A 285 20.20 75.30 -16.65
N LYS A 286 20.39 76.25 -15.72
CA LYS A 286 21.39 76.13 -14.67
C LYS A 286 21.08 74.99 -13.68
N GLY A 287 19.80 74.79 -13.34
CA GLY A 287 19.35 73.67 -12.54
C GLY A 287 19.70 72.32 -13.16
N ARG A 288 19.50 72.15 -14.48
CA ARG A 288 19.92 70.94 -15.21
C ARG A 288 21.44 70.75 -15.20
N GLU A 289 22.21 71.82 -15.38
CA GLU A 289 23.68 71.78 -15.30
C GLU A 289 24.16 71.35 -13.91
N TYR A 290 23.58 71.91 -12.83
CA TYR A 290 23.91 71.49 -11.47
C TYR A 290 23.49 70.05 -11.17
N PHE A 291 22.34 69.63 -11.71
CA PHE A 291 21.87 68.25 -11.56
C PHE A 291 22.85 67.27 -12.23
N SER A 292 23.34 67.57 -13.44
CA SER A 292 24.33 66.72 -14.13
C SER A 292 25.67 66.64 -13.41
N HIS A 293 26.06 67.71 -12.70
CA HIS A 293 27.25 67.75 -11.84
C HIS A 293 27.02 67.16 -10.44
N ARG A 294 25.86 66.55 -10.18
CA ARG A 294 25.48 65.95 -8.88
C ARG A 294 25.35 66.96 -7.73
N LEU A 295 25.26 68.25 -8.03
CA LEU A 295 25.03 69.34 -7.07
C LEU A 295 23.53 69.49 -6.81
N TYR A 296 22.91 68.42 -6.34
CA TYR A 296 21.45 68.29 -6.30
C TYR A 296 20.75 69.33 -5.41
N LYS A 297 21.38 69.76 -4.30
CA LYS A 297 20.84 70.81 -3.43
C LYS A 297 20.70 72.15 -4.17
N LEU A 298 21.73 72.54 -4.93
CA LEU A 298 21.74 73.77 -5.74
C LEU A 298 20.81 73.66 -6.94
N ALA A 299 20.77 72.49 -7.59
CA ALA A 299 19.80 72.21 -8.66
C ALA A 299 18.36 72.40 -8.17
N GLY A 300 18.02 71.86 -7.00
CA GLY A 300 16.70 72.02 -6.40
C GLY A 300 16.35 73.47 -6.05
N ALA A 301 17.33 74.30 -5.67
CA ALA A 301 17.13 75.74 -5.50
C ALA A 301 16.84 76.44 -6.84
N CYS A 302 17.61 76.13 -7.88
CA CYS A 302 17.42 76.68 -9.23
C CYS A 302 16.04 76.32 -9.82
N PHE A 303 15.62 75.06 -9.68
CA PHE A 303 14.30 74.62 -10.15
C PHE A 303 13.14 75.29 -9.41
N ARG A 304 13.29 75.56 -8.10
CA ARG A 304 12.32 76.38 -7.35
C ARG A 304 12.23 77.80 -7.92
N GLN A 305 13.36 78.45 -8.22
CA GLN A 305 13.37 79.78 -8.86
C GLN A 305 12.76 79.76 -10.28
N ALA A 306 12.91 78.65 -11.01
CA ALA A 306 12.28 78.45 -12.31
C ALA A 306 10.76 78.13 -12.23
N GLY A 307 10.22 77.81 -11.04
CA GLY A 307 8.85 77.34 -10.84
C GLY A 307 8.62 75.86 -11.17
N GLN A 308 9.69 75.07 -11.34
CA GLN A 308 9.64 73.64 -11.65
C GLN A 308 9.63 72.80 -10.36
N VAL A 309 8.44 72.65 -9.77
CA VAL A 309 8.27 72.00 -8.46
C VAL A 309 8.67 70.52 -8.47
N ASN A 310 8.36 69.79 -9.55
CA ASN A 310 8.66 68.36 -9.65
C ASN A 310 10.17 68.10 -9.77
N ASP A 311 10.88 68.86 -10.60
CA ASP A 311 12.35 68.79 -10.71
C ASP A 311 13.07 69.19 -9.42
N ALA A 312 12.49 70.15 -8.67
CA ALA A 312 13.00 70.51 -7.35
C ALA A 312 12.83 69.38 -6.33
N LYS A 313 11.67 68.71 -6.31
CA LYS A 313 11.44 67.52 -5.46
C LYS A 313 12.39 66.38 -5.83
N LEU A 314 12.55 66.10 -7.11
CA LEU A 314 13.47 65.09 -7.61
C LEU A 314 14.92 65.40 -7.18
N SER A 315 15.35 66.65 -7.35
CA SER A 315 16.67 67.10 -6.89
C SER A 315 16.87 66.91 -5.39
N ASN A 316 15.85 67.22 -4.59
CA ASN A 316 15.91 66.99 -3.14
C ASN A 316 15.99 65.49 -2.81
N ALA A 317 15.23 64.63 -3.49
CA ALA A 317 15.31 63.17 -3.29
C ALA A 317 16.70 62.61 -3.65
N TYR A 318 17.31 63.08 -4.73
CA TYR A 318 18.70 62.73 -5.09
C TYR A 318 19.73 63.28 -4.10
N HIS A 319 19.51 64.47 -3.54
CA HIS A 319 20.34 65.01 -2.47
C HIS A 319 20.28 64.13 -1.20
N LEU A 320 19.08 63.72 -0.79
CA LEU A 320 18.88 62.79 0.33
C LEU A 320 19.57 61.44 0.06
N MET A 321 19.41 60.89 -1.14
CA MET A 321 20.08 59.65 -1.56
C MET A 321 21.60 59.78 -1.44
N SER A 322 22.21 60.83 -1.99
CA SER A 322 23.66 61.02 -1.92
C SER A 322 24.16 61.13 -0.49
N ARG A 323 23.44 61.84 0.38
CA ARG A 323 23.78 61.96 1.81
C ARG A 323 23.67 60.62 2.53
N ALA A 324 22.58 59.90 2.34
CA ALA A 324 22.34 58.61 2.97
C ALA A 324 23.38 57.56 2.51
N LYS A 325 23.73 57.54 1.22
CA LYS A 325 24.81 56.69 0.68
C LYS A 325 26.17 57.02 1.30
N LEU A 326 26.51 58.31 1.40
CA LEU A 326 27.77 58.73 2.01
C LEU A 326 27.83 58.37 3.51
N LYS A 327 26.72 58.52 4.23
CA LYS A 327 26.64 58.13 5.64
C LYS A 327 26.81 56.63 5.82
N ARG A 328 26.18 55.81 4.95
CA ARG A 328 26.38 54.36 4.96
C ARG A 328 27.82 53.95 4.66
N LEU A 329 28.50 54.64 3.73
CA LEU A 329 29.92 54.40 3.47
C LEU A 329 30.82 54.71 4.68
N ARG A 330 30.45 55.69 5.51
CA ARG A 330 31.16 56.01 6.76
C ARG A 330 30.82 55.03 7.90
N GLY A 331 29.69 54.32 7.81
CA GLY A 331 29.28 53.29 8.78
C GLY A 331 27.90 52.69 8.47
N ASP A 332 27.83 51.36 8.45
CA ASP A 332 26.58 50.61 8.26
C ASP A 332 25.86 50.43 9.60
N THR A 333 24.83 51.24 9.83
CA THR A 333 24.03 51.28 11.07
C THR A 333 22.55 51.21 10.70
N GLN A 334 21.68 50.83 11.64
CA GLN A 334 20.24 50.82 11.37
C GLN A 334 19.74 52.20 10.93
N VAL A 335 20.24 53.27 11.54
CA VAL A 335 19.91 54.67 11.17
C VAL A 335 20.33 55.00 9.74
N SER A 336 21.53 54.59 9.30
CA SER A 336 21.97 54.84 7.91
C SER A 336 21.19 54.01 6.88
N ARG A 337 20.70 52.82 7.26
CA ARG A 337 19.78 52.01 6.43
C ARG A 337 18.38 52.61 6.35
N ASP A 338 17.84 53.11 7.46
CA ASP A 338 16.53 53.75 7.49
C ASP A 338 16.52 55.05 6.67
N GLU A 339 17.58 55.86 6.76
CA GLU A 339 17.74 57.05 5.91
C GLU A 339 17.79 56.70 4.41
N LEU A 340 18.41 55.58 4.04
CA LEU A 340 18.40 55.08 2.66
C LEU A 340 17.00 54.63 2.23
N ALA A 341 16.24 53.97 3.11
CA ALA A 341 14.87 53.57 2.84
C ALA A 341 13.94 54.80 2.67
N VAL A 342 14.13 55.84 3.47
CA VAL A 342 13.42 57.13 3.32
C VAL A 342 13.77 57.76 1.97
N ALA A 343 15.06 57.89 1.64
CA ALA A 343 15.48 58.44 0.35
C ALA A 343 14.93 57.63 -0.84
N ALA A 344 14.91 56.30 -0.73
CA ALA A 344 14.34 55.42 -1.76
C ALA A 344 12.83 55.63 -1.92
N THR A 345 12.11 55.80 -0.81
CA THR A 345 10.66 56.08 -0.83
C THR A 345 10.37 57.41 -1.51
N GLU A 346 11.13 58.46 -1.20
CA GLU A 346 11.02 59.77 -1.86
C GLU A 346 11.36 59.70 -3.36
N LEU A 347 12.30 58.84 -3.77
CA LEU A 347 12.58 58.61 -5.19
C LEU A 347 11.40 57.90 -5.88
N VAL A 348 10.76 56.93 -5.23
CA VAL A 348 9.56 56.26 -5.77
C VAL A 348 8.39 57.23 -5.92
N THR A 349 8.14 58.08 -4.92
CA THR A 349 7.08 59.09 -5.00
C THR A 349 7.37 60.10 -6.11
N CYS A 350 8.65 60.51 -6.25
CA CYS A 350 9.07 61.36 -7.35
C CYS A 350 8.82 60.67 -8.70
N ALA A 351 9.22 59.41 -8.89
CA ALA A 351 9.07 58.69 -10.16
C ALA A 351 7.61 58.54 -10.67
N GLN A 352 6.62 58.80 -9.82
CA GLN A 352 5.18 58.82 -10.16
C GLN A 352 4.67 60.21 -10.57
N LEU A 353 5.45 61.27 -10.36
CA LEU A 353 5.05 62.63 -10.71
C LEU A 353 5.05 62.82 -12.24
N PRO A 354 4.11 63.64 -12.77
CA PRO A 354 4.09 63.97 -14.18
C PRO A 354 5.32 64.81 -14.58
N GLU A 355 5.74 64.69 -15.85
CA GLU A 355 6.84 65.47 -16.46
C GLU A 355 8.27 65.12 -16.01
N ILE A 356 8.47 64.05 -15.22
CA ILE A 356 9.83 63.55 -14.93
C ILE A 356 10.41 62.85 -16.16
N GLY A 357 11.58 63.29 -16.60
CA GLY A 357 12.20 62.83 -17.86
C GLY A 357 12.45 61.32 -17.97
N ASN A 358 13.03 60.69 -16.94
CA ASN A 358 13.33 59.25 -16.97
C ASN A 358 12.94 58.55 -15.66
N PRO A 359 11.67 58.15 -15.49
CA PRO A 359 11.20 57.49 -14.27
C PRO A 359 11.88 56.13 -14.03
N LYS A 360 12.27 55.39 -15.09
CA LYS A 360 12.96 54.09 -14.94
C LYS A 360 14.31 54.23 -14.23
N ALA A 361 15.09 55.25 -14.58
CA ALA A 361 16.35 55.54 -13.90
C ALA A 361 16.14 55.92 -12.43
N VAL A 362 15.06 56.65 -12.12
CA VAL A 362 14.70 56.99 -10.74
C VAL A 362 14.31 55.75 -9.94
N TYR A 363 13.49 54.86 -10.53
CA TYR A 363 13.15 53.57 -9.92
C TYR A 363 14.37 52.68 -9.69
N LEU A 364 15.34 52.67 -10.61
CA LEU A 364 16.59 51.93 -10.43
C LEU A 364 17.37 52.45 -9.21
N HIS A 365 17.51 53.77 -9.10
CA HIS A 365 18.17 54.37 -7.93
C HIS A 365 17.42 54.07 -6.63
N ALA A 366 16.09 54.14 -6.63
CA ALA A 366 15.28 53.74 -5.49
C ALA A 366 15.48 52.27 -5.12
N ALA A 367 15.47 51.37 -6.11
CA ALA A 367 15.67 49.93 -5.91
C ALA A 367 17.04 49.63 -5.28
N THR A 368 18.11 50.23 -5.79
CA THR A 368 19.46 50.08 -5.19
C THR A 368 19.53 50.60 -3.76
N CYS A 369 18.76 51.63 -3.42
CA CYS A 369 18.69 52.17 -2.06
C CYS A 369 17.88 51.25 -1.13
N PHE A 370 16.76 50.68 -1.58
CA PHE A 370 16.00 49.70 -0.81
C PHE A 370 16.79 48.40 -0.59
N GLN A 371 17.49 47.92 -1.62
CA GLN A 371 18.38 46.76 -1.52
C GLN A 371 19.51 47.03 -0.50
N ALA A 372 20.15 48.20 -0.60
CA ALA A 372 21.14 48.68 0.36
C ALA A 372 20.60 48.78 1.80
N ALA A 373 19.32 49.13 1.95
CA ALA A 373 18.63 49.21 3.24
C ALA A 373 18.09 47.86 3.75
N GLN A 374 18.31 46.74 3.01
CA GLN A 374 17.78 45.41 3.30
C GLN A 374 16.24 45.34 3.33
N LYS A 375 15.56 46.19 2.54
CA LYS A 375 14.11 46.17 2.35
C LYS A 375 13.77 45.46 1.04
N LEU A 376 13.74 44.12 1.09
CA LEU A 376 13.69 43.26 -0.11
C LEU A 376 12.41 43.43 -0.94
N LEU A 377 11.21 43.43 -0.34
CA LEU A 377 9.95 43.54 -1.11
C LEU A 377 9.80 44.90 -1.82
N PRO A 378 10.05 46.06 -1.17
CA PRO A 378 10.09 47.35 -1.88
C PRO A 378 11.19 47.42 -2.95
N ALA A 379 12.36 46.81 -2.71
CA ALA A 379 13.42 46.73 -3.70
C ALA A 379 12.98 45.96 -4.95
N ALA A 380 12.34 44.81 -4.77
CA ALA A 380 11.84 43.98 -5.86
C ALA A 380 10.86 44.75 -6.75
N SER A 381 9.85 45.38 -6.14
CA SER A 381 8.87 46.19 -6.88
C SER A 381 9.52 47.35 -7.64
N ALA A 382 10.49 48.02 -7.03
CA ALA A 382 11.21 49.11 -7.67
C ALA A 382 12.09 48.64 -8.84
N PHE A 383 12.75 47.47 -8.73
CA PHE A 383 13.52 46.88 -9.84
C PHE A 383 12.64 46.51 -11.02
N VAL A 384 11.47 45.92 -10.79
CA VAL A 384 10.49 45.61 -11.84
C VAL A 384 10.05 46.90 -12.55
N LYS A 385 9.69 47.95 -11.80
CA LYS A 385 9.31 49.27 -12.36
C LYS A 385 10.47 49.96 -13.10
N ALA A 386 11.71 49.66 -12.74
CA ALA A 386 12.89 50.13 -13.45
C ALA A 386 13.15 49.39 -14.78
N GLY A 387 12.38 48.33 -15.09
CA GLY A 387 12.61 47.46 -16.24
C GLY A 387 13.71 46.42 -16.01
N ARG A 388 14.06 46.14 -14.75
CA ARG A 388 15.01 45.08 -14.38
C ARG A 388 14.28 43.95 -13.65
N ALA A 389 13.44 43.22 -14.40
CA ALA A 389 12.64 42.12 -13.87
C ALA A 389 13.51 41.02 -13.21
N LYS A 390 14.69 40.71 -13.78
CA LYS A 390 15.65 39.74 -13.22
C LYS A 390 15.98 39.99 -11.75
N ASP A 391 16.45 41.19 -11.39
CA ASP A 391 16.80 41.45 -9.99
C ASP A 391 15.55 41.52 -9.12
N GLY A 392 14.43 41.98 -9.67
CA GLY A 392 13.14 41.96 -8.99
C GLY A 392 12.76 40.54 -8.54
N ILE A 393 12.83 39.58 -9.45
CA ILE A 393 12.56 38.16 -9.20
C ILE A 393 13.53 37.62 -8.16
N GLN A 394 14.83 37.84 -8.32
CA GLN A 394 15.84 37.39 -7.35
C GLN A 394 15.58 37.93 -5.94
N MET A 395 15.21 39.21 -5.81
CA MET A 395 14.86 39.80 -4.51
C MET A 395 13.60 39.19 -3.90
N LEU A 396 12.62 38.76 -4.70
CA LEU A 396 11.43 38.05 -4.20
C LEU A 396 11.78 36.65 -3.70
N PHE A 397 12.69 35.94 -4.38
CA PHE A 397 13.25 34.66 -3.90
C PHE A 397 13.94 34.83 -2.54
N GLU A 398 14.77 35.86 -2.38
CA GLU A 398 15.42 36.18 -1.10
C GLU A 398 14.42 36.58 -0.01
N ALA A 399 13.33 37.27 -0.39
CA ALA A 399 12.25 37.68 0.51
C ALA A 399 11.26 36.57 0.88
N ARG A 400 11.41 35.38 0.28
CA ARG A 400 10.51 34.23 0.42
C ARG A 400 9.08 34.45 -0.12
N ASP A 401 8.90 35.36 -1.07
CA ASP A 401 7.63 35.55 -1.79
C ASP A 401 7.67 34.86 -3.16
N TYR A 402 7.62 33.53 -3.11
CA TYR A 402 7.78 32.66 -4.27
C TYR A 402 6.60 32.69 -5.23
N LYS A 403 5.41 33.05 -4.73
CA LYS A 403 4.21 33.21 -5.55
C LYS A 403 4.40 34.34 -6.55
N SER A 404 4.66 35.55 -6.03
CA SER A 404 4.92 36.73 -6.85
C SER A 404 6.15 36.54 -7.73
N ALA A 405 7.17 35.82 -7.25
CA ALA A 405 8.37 35.51 -8.04
C ALA A 405 8.08 34.60 -9.25
N THR A 406 7.25 33.57 -9.07
CA THR A 406 6.88 32.60 -10.11
C THR A 406 6.00 33.27 -11.18
N ASP A 407 5.00 34.04 -10.75
CA ASP A 407 4.13 34.78 -11.67
C ASP A 407 4.95 35.75 -12.55
N LEU A 408 5.85 36.53 -11.94
CA LEU A 408 6.74 37.44 -12.67
C LEU A 408 7.75 36.72 -13.58
N LEU A 409 8.25 35.56 -13.17
CA LEU A 409 9.16 34.77 -13.99
C LEU A 409 8.46 34.31 -15.28
N VAL A 410 7.21 33.85 -15.19
CA VAL A 410 6.40 33.42 -16.34
C VAL A 410 6.01 34.60 -17.22
N GLU A 411 5.56 35.72 -16.64
CA GLU A 411 5.17 36.94 -17.39
C GLU A 411 6.32 37.55 -18.20
N ASN A 412 7.57 37.38 -17.75
CA ASN A 412 8.74 38.00 -18.35
C ASN A 412 9.62 37.04 -19.17
N ARG A 413 9.11 35.85 -19.52
CA ARG A 413 9.84 34.81 -20.28
C ARG A 413 10.61 35.36 -21.49
N ASP A 414 9.94 36.13 -22.35
CA ASP A 414 10.54 36.62 -23.61
C ASP A 414 11.56 37.77 -23.41
N THR A 415 11.69 38.29 -22.19
CA THR A 415 12.53 39.46 -21.88
C THR A 415 13.79 39.11 -21.10
N ILE A 416 13.87 37.90 -20.55
CA ILE A 416 15.00 37.40 -19.76
C ILE A 416 15.84 36.51 -20.67
N ASP A 417 17.16 36.63 -20.56
CA ASP A 417 18.10 35.75 -21.25
C ASP A 417 17.88 34.27 -20.88
N ASP A 418 17.93 33.37 -21.86
CA ASP A 418 17.57 31.96 -21.70
C ASP A 418 18.41 31.26 -20.62
N ASP A 419 19.70 31.56 -20.51
CA ASP A 419 20.59 30.96 -19.50
C ASP A 419 20.15 31.36 -18.08
N VAL A 420 19.81 32.64 -17.92
CA VAL A 420 19.36 33.21 -16.65
C VAL A 420 17.98 32.71 -16.27
N PHE A 421 17.08 32.59 -17.26
CA PHE A 421 15.76 32.04 -17.04
C PHE A 421 15.86 30.58 -16.57
N GLY A 422 16.76 29.79 -17.17
CA GLY A 422 17.06 28.42 -16.75
C GLY A 422 17.46 28.32 -15.27
N GLU A 423 18.44 29.11 -14.84
CA GLU A 423 18.91 29.13 -13.44
C GLU A 423 17.80 29.50 -12.44
N LEU A 424 17.00 30.51 -12.76
CA LEU A 424 15.89 30.97 -11.91
C LEU A 424 14.74 29.95 -11.89
N ARG A 425 14.43 29.34 -13.04
CA ARG A 425 13.44 28.27 -13.18
C ARG A 425 13.82 27.06 -12.33
N ASP A 426 15.08 26.65 -12.36
CA ASP A 426 15.57 25.51 -11.56
C ASP A 426 15.56 25.81 -10.06
N SER A 427 15.94 27.03 -9.67
CA SER A 427 15.85 27.48 -8.28
C SER A 427 14.39 27.49 -7.76
N ALA A 428 13.45 27.91 -8.61
CA ALA A 428 12.02 27.90 -8.31
C ALA A 428 11.48 26.48 -8.13
N ARG A 429 11.85 25.56 -9.03
CA ARG A 429 11.46 24.15 -8.98
C ARG A 429 11.91 23.49 -7.68
N VAL A 430 13.17 23.66 -7.28
CA VAL A 430 13.70 23.09 -6.03
C VAL A 430 12.88 23.57 -4.84
N TYR A 431 12.64 24.88 -4.74
CA TYR A 431 11.92 25.47 -3.62
C TYR A 431 10.49 24.93 -3.50
N LEU A 432 9.73 24.93 -4.60
CA LEU A 432 8.32 24.51 -4.60
C LEU A 432 8.15 23.03 -4.25
N PHE A 433 9.06 22.17 -4.72
CA PHE A 433 9.06 20.74 -4.39
C PHE A 433 9.43 20.46 -2.92
N GLU A 434 10.32 21.24 -2.31
CA GLU A 434 10.64 21.14 -0.88
C GLU A 434 9.46 21.54 0.01
N HIS A 435 8.70 22.56 -0.40
CA HIS A 435 7.61 23.14 0.41
C HIS A 435 6.20 22.62 0.04
N ARG A 436 6.08 21.73 -0.96
CA ARG A 436 4.82 21.07 -1.39
C ARG A 436 3.76 22.03 -1.93
N GLU A 437 4.19 23.11 -2.59
CA GLU A 437 3.31 24.14 -3.16
C GLU A 437 2.85 23.76 -4.59
N TYR A 438 2.14 22.64 -4.73
CA TYR A 438 1.81 22.00 -6.03
C TYR A 438 1.04 22.91 -7.00
N LYS A 439 0.28 23.88 -6.49
CA LYS A 439 -0.53 24.81 -7.29
C LYS A 439 0.30 25.65 -8.27
N TYR A 440 1.55 25.97 -7.93
CA TYR A 440 2.41 26.83 -8.75
C TYR A 440 3.44 26.05 -9.57
N ILE A 441 3.55 24.73 -9.36
CA ILE A 441 4.54 23.88 -10.01
C ILE A 441 4.28 23.77 -11.51
N GLY A 442 3.01 23.57 -11.91
CA GLY A 442 2.64 23.41 -13.33
C GLY A 442 2.96 24.61 -14.22
N LEU A 443 3.21 25.80 -13.65
CA LEU A 443 3.60 27.00 -14.42
C LEU A 443 5.08 26.99 -14.84
N LEU A 444 5.90 26.14 -14.24
CA LEU A 444 7.36 26.08 -14.44
C LEU A 444 7.81 24.88 -15.27
N PHE A 445 6.89 24.03 -15.71
CA PHE A 445 7.19 22.87 -16.56
C PHE A 445 6.48 23.04 -17.89
N ASP A 446 7.14 22.64 -18.97
CA ASP A 446 6.58 22.74 -20.32
C ASP A 446 5.51 21.65 -20.55
N SER A 447 5.58 20.55 -19.78
CA SER A 447 4.59 19.48 -19.78
C SER A 447 4.51 18.75 -18.43
N ILE A 448 3.39 18.06 -18.20
CA ILE A 448 3.19 17.19 -17.03
C ILE A 448 4.22 16.04 -17.01
N ASP A 449 4.66 15.56 -18.18
CA ASP A 449 5.70 14.51 -18.28
C ASP A 449 7.07 14.99 -17.80
N GLU A 450 7.42 16.24 -18.08
CA GLU A 450 8.64 16.87 -17.58
C GLU A 450 8.61 17.01 -16.05
N GLU A 451 7.47 17.45 -15.51
CA GLU A 451 7.23 17.56 -14.07
C GLU A 451 7.39 16.22 -13.35
N ILE A 452 6.79 15.16 -13.89
CA ILE A 452 6.89 13.81 -13.33
C ILE A 452 8.33 13.28 -13.42
N THR A 453 9.01 13.54 -14.54
CA THR A 453 10.43 13.16 -14.70
C THR A 453 11.31 13.83 -13.66
N TYR A 454 11.05 15.11 -13.36
CA TYR A 454 11.74 15.83 -12.29
C TYR A 454 11.41 15.27 -10.90
N ALA A 455 10.14 14.91 -10.67
CA ALA A 455 9.68 14.33 -9.40
C ALA A 455 10.24 12.92 -9.11
N ARG A 456 10.71 12.18 -10.13
CA ARG A 456 11.33 10.84 -9.97
C ARG A 456 12.70 10.85 -9.27
N GLN A 457 13.24 12.02 -8.93
CA GLN A 457 14.46 12.10 -8.14
C GLN A 457 14.26 11.45 -6.74
N PRO A 458 15.27 10.77 -6.18
CA PRO A 458 15.13 10.02 -4.92
C PRO A 458 14.61 10.86 -3.74
N LYS A 459 14.94 12.16 -3.71
CA LYS A 459 14.52 13.11 -2.67
C LYS A 459 13.03 13.48 -2.70
N TYR A 460 12.33 13.25 -3.81
CA TYR A 460 10.95 13.70 -4.03
C TYR A 460 9.92 12.55 -4.13
N ARG A 461 10.24 11.35 -3.65
CA ARG A 461 9.34 10.18 -3.73
C ARG A 461 7.93 10.43 -3.17
N THR A 462 7.79 11.20 -2.09
CA THR A 462 6.46 11.49 -1.53
C THR A 462 5.69 12.45 -2.43
N GLN A 463 6.36 13.50 -2.92
CA GLN A 463 5.82 14.51 -3.83
C GLN A 463 5.40 13.87 -5.16
N LEU A 464 6.21 12.96 -5.70
CA LEU A 464 5.89 12.20 -6.92
C LEU A 464 4.53 11.52 -6.81
N LYS A 465 4.24 10.87 -5.68
CA LYS A 465 2.94 10.20 -5.48
C LYS A 465 1.76 11.17 -5.47
N HIS A 466 1.93 12.36 -4.88
CA HIS A 466 0.91 13.40 -4.88
C HIS A 466 0.65 13.91 -6.31
N ILE A 467 1.71 14.22 -7.05
CA ILE A 467 1.65 14.70 -8.44
C ILE A 467 0.97 13.64 -9.34
N LEU A 468 1.39 12.38 -9.25
CA LEU A 468 0.78 11.28 -10.01
C LEU A 468 -0.71 11.10 -9.69
N ALA A 469 -1.12 11.27 -8.42
CA ALA A 469 -2.52 11.19 -8.01
C ALA A 469 -3.37 12.36 -8.54
N GLU A 470 -2.81 13.59 -8.50
CA GLU A 470 -3.45 14.82 -8.99
C GLU A 470 -3.68 14.76 -10.51
N HIS A 471 -2.66 14.36 -11.27
CA HIS A 471 -2.75 14.20 -12.73
C HIS A 471 -3.40 12.88 -13.18
N ARG A 472 -3.98 12.11 -12.24
CA ARG A 472 -4.69 10.84 -12.51
C ARG A 472 -3.85 9.77 -13.20
N ARG A 473 -2.52 9.78 -13.08
CA ARG A 473 -1.64 8.73 -13.61
C ARG A 473 -1.57 7.53 -12.65
N TYR A 474 -2.68 6.83 -12.52
CA TYR A 474 -2.87 5.81 -11.51
C TYR A 474 -2.02 4.55 -11.71
N ASP A 475 -1.64 4.19 -12.94
CA ASP A 475 -0.79 3.03 -13.20
C ASP A 475 0.64 3.22 -12.68
N GLU A 476 1.25 4.38 -12.96
CA GLU A 476 2.58 4.71 -12.42
C GLU A 476 2.54 4.88 -10.91
N LEU A 477 1.46 5.48 -10.38
CA LEU A 477 1.29 5.58 -8.93
C LEU A 477 1.23 4.19 -8.28
N ALA A 478 0.53 3.24 -8.90
CA ALA A 478 0.44 1.88 -8.41
C ALA A 478 1.80 1.16 -8.41
N GLU A 479 2.60 1.32 -9.46
CA GLU A 479 3.96 0.78 -9.52
C GLU A 479 4.89 1.38 -8.44
N GLU A 480 4.79 2.69 -8.15
CA GLU A 480 5.53 3.29 -7.02
C GLU A 480 5.10 2.70 -5.65
N TYR A 481 3.83 2.36 -5.47
CA TYR A 481 3.37 1.65 -4.27
C TYR A 481 3.86 0.19 -4.22
N LEU A 482 4.06 -0.47 -5.36
CA LEU A 482 4.70 -1.80 -5.41
C LEU A 482 6.16 -1.73 -4.96
N VAL A 483 6.91 -0.70 -5.38
CA VAL A 483 8.30 -0.48 -4.95
C VAL A 483 8.38 -0.29 -3.43
N ASP A 484 7.42 0.44 -2.86
CA ASP A 484 7.29 0.65 -1.41
C ASP A 484 6.74 -0.57 -0.64
N LYS A 485 6.43 -1.68 -1.35
CA LYS A 485 5.85 -2.90 -0.79
C LYS A 485 4.46 -2.71 -0.16
N SER A 486 3.74 -1.64 -0.52
CA SER A 486 2.32 -1.45 -0.13
C SER A 486 1.41 -2.05 -1.20
N LEU A 487 1.16 -3.36 -1.10
CA LEU A 487 0.37 -4.10 -2.08
C LEU A 487 -1.09 -3.63 -2.14
N VAL A 488 -1.70 -3.26 -1.01
CA VAL A 488 -3.11 -2.82 -0.94
C VAL A 488 -3.32 -1.54 -1.73
N ASP A 489 -2.43 -0.56 -1.56
CA ASP A 489 -2.52 0.71 -2.27
C ASP A 489 -2.21 0.53 -3.75
N ALA A 490 -1.22 -0.29 -4.10
CA ALA A 490 -0.91 -0.62 -5.49
C ALA A 490 -2.14 -1.22 -6.21
N VAL A 491 -2.73 -2.27 -5.67
CA VAL A 491 -3.93 -2.91 -6.24
C VAL A 491 -5.11 -1.93 -6.30
N LYS A 492 -5.31 -1.12 -5.26
CA LYS A 492 -6.34 -0.07 -5.24
C LYS A 492 -6.17 0.91 -6.41
N TYR A 493 -4.95 1.38 -6.69
CA TYR A 493 -4.71 2.33 -7.77
C TYR A 493 -4.74 1.69 -9.16
N PHE A 494 -4.32 0.42 -9.33
CA PHE A 494 -4.54 -0.29 -10.59
C PHE A 494 -6.03 -0.47 -10.92
N VAL A 495 -6.85 -0.85 -9.93
CA VAL A 495 -8.31 -0.95 -10.09
C VAL A 495 -8.92 0.42 -10.40
N LYS A 496 -8.45 1.47 -9.71
CA LYS A 496 -8.89 2.85 -9.99
C LYS A 496 -8.48 3.33 -11.39
N SER A 497 -7.31 2.92 -11.89
CA SER A 497 -6.87 3.19 -13.26
C SER A 497 -7.84 2.60 -14.26
N TYR A 498 -8.22 1.34 -14.07
CA TYR A 498 -9.23 0.70 -14.93
C TYR A 498 -10.60 1.38 -14.86
N GLN A 499 -11.08 1.72 -13.67
CA GLN A 499 -12.38 2.42 -13.54
C GLN A 499 -12.39 3.78 -14.25
N THR A 500 -11.24 4.46 -14.31
CA THR A 500 -11.14 5.81 -14.87
C THR A 500 -10.82 5.79 -16.37
N HIS A 501 -9.90 4.93 -16.80
CA HIS A 501 -9.33 4.91 -18.16
C HIS A 501 -9.69 3.66 -18.97
N GLN A 502 -10.39 2.68 -18.39
CA GLN A 502 -10.73 1.39 -18.99
C GLN A 502 -9.50 0.59 -19.48
N THR A 503 -8.35 0.79 -18.86
CA THR A 503 -7.09 0.10 -19.19
C THR A 503 -7.08 -1.35 -18.72
N ARG A 504 -7.32 -2.29 -19.64
CA ARG A 504 -7.36 -3.72 -19.31
C ARG A 504 -6.05 -4.26 -18.72
N THR A 505 -4.90 -3.72 -19.17
CA THR A 505 -3.56 -4.08 -18.67
C THR A 505 -3.41 -3.82 -17.17
N SER A 506 -4.01 -2.75 -16.65
CA SER A 506 -3.98 -2.39 -15.23
C SER A 506 -4.70 -3.41 -14.36
N VAL A 507 -5.89 -3.89 -14.79
CA VAL A 507 -6.63 -4.93 -14.06
C VAL A 507 -5.87 -6.25 -14.09
N ILE A 508 -5.33 -6.63 -15.26
CA ILE A 508 -4.52 -7.85 -15.38
C ILE A 508 -3.36 -7.79 -14.38
N ARG A 509 -2.66 -6.66 -14.31
CA ARG A 509 -1.57 -6.45 -13.34
C ARG A 509 -2.04 -6.55 -11.89
N ALA A 510 -3.18 -5.95 -11.53
CA ALA A 510 -3.76 -6.04 -10.19
C ALA A 510 -4.11 -7.49 -9.80
N VAL A 511 -4.71 -8.22 -10.74
CA VAL A 511 -5.08 -9.63 -10.59
C VAL A 511 -3.84 -10.50 -10.43
N ASP A 512 -2.83 -10.31 -11.27
CA ASP A 512 -1.58 -11.08 -11.21
C ASP A 512 -0.83 -10.86 -9.88
N VAL A 513 -0.74 -9.61 -9.40
CA VAL A 513 -0.13 -9.30 -8.10
C VAL A 513 -0.91 -9.97 -6.96
N THR A 514 -2.24 -9.93 -7.02
CA THR A 514 -3.12 -10.54 -6.01
C THR A 514 -2.97 -12.06 -6.00
N ILE A 515 -3.05 -12.71 -7.17
CA ILE A 515 -2.87 -14.16 -7.30
C ILE A 515 -1.47 -14.57 -6.82
N SER A 516 -0.43 -13.85 -7.24
CA SER A 516 0.95 -14.18 -6.85
C SER A 516 1.17 -14.06 -5.35
N TYR A 517 0.60 -13.04 -4.70
CA TYR A 517 0.68 -12.90 -3.24
C TYR A 517 -0.13 -14.00 -2.55
N THR A 518 -1.38 -14.22 -2.97
CA THR A 518 -2.26 -15.23 -2.36
C THR A 518 -1.72 -16.65 -2.53
N GLU A 519 -1.20 -17.04 -3.70
CA GLU A 519 -0.54 -18.36 -3.90
C GLU A 519 0.70 -18.52 -3.01
N SER A 520 1.39 -17.42 -2.68
CA SER A 520 2.52 -17.47 -1.74
C SER A 520 2.08 -17.66 -0.28
N VAL A 521 0.84 -17.31 0.05
CA VAL A 521 0.26 -17.42 1.40
C VAL A 521 -0.57 -18.70 1.56
N LEU A 522 -1.32 -19.15 0.55
CA LEU A 522 -2.18 -20.34 0.63
C LEU A 522 -1.45 -21.58 0.11
N LEU A 523 -0.56 -22.12 0.96
CA LEU A 523 0.17 -23.38 0.72
C LEU A 523 -0.48 -24.54 1.50
N ILE A 524 -0.13 -25.78 1.19
CA ILE A 524 -0.57 -26.91 2.00
C ILE A 524 0.19 -26.90 3.34
N GLU A 525 -0.56 -26.76 4.43
CA GLU A 525 -0.06 -26.78 5.81
C GLU A 525 1.07 -25.78 6.06
N GLY A 526 1.09 -24.68 5.32
CA GLY A 526 2.07 -23.62 5.56
C GLY A 526 1.75 -22.85 6.84
N ILE A 527 2.74 -22.08 7.28
CA ILE A 527 2.72 -21.37 8.55
C ILE A 527 2.70 -19.88 8.24
N TYR A 528 1.60 -19.22 8.57
CA TYR A 528 1.35 -17.83 8.19
C TYR A 528 1.05 -16.97 9.40
N ARG A 529 1.38 -15.68 9.31
CA ARG A 529 0.94 -14.69 10.29
C ARG A 529 -0.48 -14.26 9.94
N LYS A 530 -1.28 -13.94 10.96
CA LYS A 530 -2.63 -13.38 10.75
C LYS A 530 -2.62 -12.16 9.82
N SER A 531 -1.58 -11.32 9.92
CA SER A 531 -1.40 -10.16 9.03
C SER A 531 -1.29 -10.51 7.54
N ASP A 532 -0.71 -11.66 7.19
CA ASP A 532 -0.54 -12.08 5.79
C ASP A 532 -1.87 -12.61 5.23
N GLN A 533 -2.67 -13.27 6.06
CA GLN A 533 -4.04 -13.70 5.72
C GLN A 533 -4.97 -12.50 5.54
N ASP A 534 -4.96 -11.55 6.49
CA ASP A 534 -5.77 -10.33 6.42
C ASP A 534 -5.40 -9.50 5.16
N LEU A 535 -4.10 -9.45 4.81
CA LEU A 535 -3.62 -8.80 3.61
C LEU A 535 -4.09 -9.52 2.33
N ALA A 536 -3.96 -10.84 2.26
CA ALA A 536 -4.44 -11.63 1.12
C ALA A 536 -5.94 -11.43 0.92
N GLN A 537 -6.74 -11.52 1.99
CA GLN A 537 -8.17 -11.26 1.97
C GLN A 537 -8.49 -9.85 1.41
N ALA A 538 -7.84 -8.81 1.94
CA ALA A 538 -8.06 -7.43 1.49
C ALA A 538 -7.71 -7.19 0.02
N LEU A 539 -6.72 -7.91 -0.54
CA LEU A 539 -6.37 -7.84 -1.96
C LEU A 539 -7.44 -8.54 -2.81
N ILE A 540 -7.87 -9.74 -2.42
CA ILE A 540 -8.88 -10.54 -3.11
C ILE A 540 -10.21 -9.76 -3.18
N GLU A 541 -10.68 -9.20 -2.07
CA GLU A 541 -11.93 -8.42 -2.01
C GLU A 541 -11.93 -7.24 -3.00
N LYS A 542 -10.78 -6.58 -3.18
CA LYS A 542 -10.66 -5.44 -4.10
C LYS A 542 -10.70 -5.86 -5.57
N VAL A 543 -10.21 -7.05 -5.89
CA VAL A 543 -10.01 -7.49 -7.28
C VAL A 543 -11.14 -8.38 -7.76
N HIS A 544 -11.81 -9.13 -6.88
CA HIS A 544 -12.86 -10.10 -7.23
C HIS A 544 -13.91 -9.55 -8.23
N PRO A 545 -14.50 -8.35 -8.07
CA PRO A 545 -15.48 -7.82 -9.03
C PRO A 545 -14.92 -7.57 -10.45
N PHE A 546 -13.59 -7.46 -10.58
CA PHE A 546 -12.90 -7.13 -11.82
C PHE A 546 -12.14 -8.32 -12.42
N ALA A 547 -12.07 -9.46 -11.71
CA ALA A 547 -11.30 -10.62 -12.13
C ALA A 547 -11.77 -11.18 -13.50
N ILE A 548 -13.05 -11.03 -13.83
CA ILE A 548 -13.64 -11.43 -15.12
C ILE A 548 -12.99 -10.73 -16.32
N PHE A 549 -12.42 -9.54 -16.14
CA PHE A 549 -11.77 -8.78 -17.21
C PHE A 549 -10.33 -9.22 -17.50
N ALA A 550 -9.75 -10.08 -16.65
CA ALA A 550 -8.45 -10.69 -16.88
C ALA A 550 -8.57 -11.92 -17.81
N SER A 551 -7.94 -13.04 -17.45
CA SER A 551 -8.09 -14.33 -18.13
C SER A 551 -9.10 -15.22 -17.39
N ARG A 552 -9.69 -16.19 -18.11
CA ARG A 552 -10.62 -17.16 -17.50
C ARG A 552 -9.98 -17.92 -16.34
N GLU A 553 -8.72 -18.33 -16.48
CA GLU A 553 -7.99 -19.03 -15.41
C GLU A 553 -7.74 -18.12 -14.20
N ALA A 554 -7.41 -16.84 -14.43
CA ALA A 554 -7.18 -15.90 -13.34
C ALA A 554 -8.48 -15.59 -12.57
N ALA A 555 -9.60 -15.47 -13.27
CA ALA A 555 -10.93 -15.32 -12.65
C ALA A 555 -11.25 -16.51 -11.74
N LEU A 556 -11.14 -17.74 -12.26
CA LEU A 556 -11.40 -18.96 -11.47
C LEU A 556 -10.52 -19.05 -10.21
N LYS A 557 -9.26 -18.58 -10.27
CA LYS A 557 -8.39 -18.54 -9.08
C LYS A 557 -8.88 -17.53 -8.04
N VAL A 558 -9.21 -16.32 -8.48
CA VAL A 558 -9.71 -15.26 -7.60
C VAL A 558 -11.04 -15.68 -6.97
N ASP A 559 -11.93 -16.32 -7.73
CA ASP A 559 -13.21 -16.84 -7.22
C ASP A 559 -12.99 -17.90 -6.14
N LEU A 560 -12.10 -18.89 -6.38
CA LEU A 560 -11.74 -19.90 -5.38
C LEU A 560 -11.16 -19.27 -4.10
N PHE A 561 -10.26 -18.29 -4.25
CA PHE A 561 -9.66 -17.62 -3.10
C PHE A 561 -10.66 -16.73 -2.37
N TYR A 562 -11.61 -16.11 -3.07
CA TYR A 562 -12.67 -15.31 -2.47
C TYR A 562 -13.63 -16.18 -1.66
N GLU A 563 -14.08 -17.30 -2.22
CA GLU A 563 -14.88 -18.32 -1.55
C GLU A 563 -14.22 -18.76 -0.22
N TYR A 564 -12.96 -19.16 -0.27
CA TYR A 564 -12.24 -19.59 0.93
C TYR A 564 -11.98 -18.45 1.93
N SER A 565 -11.35 -17.36 1.50
CA SER A 565 -10.84 -16.32 2.41
C SER A 565 -11.91 -15.34 2.90
N CYS A 566 -12.98 -15.12 2.14
CA CYS A 566 -14.02 -14.13 2.47
C CYS A 566 -15.32 -14.78 2.95
N LEU A 567 -15.66 -15.98 2.46
CA LEU A 567 -16.91 -16.67 2.80
C LEU A 567 -16.73 -17.88 3.73
N ASP A 568 -15.49 -18.33 3.98
CA ASP A 568 -15.17 -19.55 4.75
C ASP A 568 -15.94 -20.78 4.23
N TYR A 569 -16.09 -20.87 2.92
CA TYR A 569 -16.82 -21.92 2.21
C TYR A 569 -16.29 -22.09 0.79
N VAL A 570 -16.07 -23.32 0.33
CA VAL A 570 -15.64 -23.63 -1.05
C VAL A 570 -16.66 -24.56 -1.69
N SER A 571 -17.23 -24.15 -2.82
CA SER A 571 -18.25 -24.93 -3.52
C SER A 571 -17.67 -26.09 -4.32
N THR A 572 -18.48 -27.13 -4.58
CA THR A 572 -18.03 -28.24 -5.46
C THR A 572 -17.88 -27.78 -6.91
N GLU A 573 -18.64 -26.76 -7.34
CA GLU A 573 -18.56 -26.18 -8.68
C GLU A 573 -17.21 -25.50 -8.95
N THR A 574 -16.71 -24.69 -8.00
CA THR A 574 -15.40 -24.03 -8.14
C THR A 574 -14.25 -25.02 -8.10
N ALA A 575 -14.35 -26.08 -7.29
CA ALA A 575 -13.35 -27.16 -7.29
C ALA A 575 -13.33 -27.93 -8.62
N ARG A 576 -14.51 -28.26 -9.18
CA ARG A 576 -14.67 -28.98 -10.45
C ARG A 576 -14.21 -28.21 -11.67
N ALA A 577 -14.22 -26.88 -11.61
CA ALA A 577 -13.69 -26.04 -12.69
C ALA A 577 -12.24 -26.41 -13.06
N TRP A 578 -11.51 -27.06 -12.14
CA TRP A 578 -10.12 -27.50 -12.28
C TRP A 578 -9.93 -28.97 -12.67
N ASP A 579 -10.98 -29.75 -12.95
CA ASP A 579 -10.88 -31.18 -13.32
C ASP A 579 -10.34 -31.45 -14.75
N GLN A 580 -9.71 -30.44 -15.38
CA GLN A 580 -9.16 -30.54 -16.73
C GLN A 580 -7.75 -31.14 -16.75
N ALA A 581 -7.38 -31.72 -17.90
CA ALA A 581 -6.05 -32.28 -18.11
C ALA A 581 -4.98 -31.17 -18.17
N GLY A 582 -4.09 -31.11 -17.17
CA GLY A 582 -2.95 -30.21 -17.17
C GLY A 582 -2.27 -30.11 -15.79
N GLN A 583 -0.97 -29.81 -15.77
CA GLN A 583 -0.23 -29.71 -14.49
C GLN A 583 -0.71 -28.54 -13.61
N THR A 584 -1.06 -27.40 -14.20
CA THR A 584 -1.60 -26.23 -13.46
C THR A 584 -3.00 -26.51 -12.91
N HIS A 585 -3.85 -27.16 -13.70
CA HIS A 585 -5.19 -27.55 -13.30
C HIS A 585 -5.14 -28.58 -12.16
N ARG A 586 -4.25 -29.57 -12.26
CA ARG A 586 -4.01 -30.52 -11.18
C ARG A 586 -3.59 -29.84 -9.87
N TYR A 587 -2.64 -28.89 -9.93
CA TYR A 587 -2.23 -28.08 -8.77
C TYR A 587 -3.42 -27.35 -8.14
N MET A 588 -4.19 -26.62 -8.93
CA MET A 588 -5.33 -25.85 -8.43
C MET A 588 -6.41 -26.75 -7.85
N ARG A 589 -6.67 -27.92 -8.45
CA ARG A 589 -7.61 -28.91 -7.95
C ARG A 589 -7.17 -29.50 -6.60
N THR A 590 -5.89 -29.86 -6.45
CA THR A 590 -5.36 -30.34 -5.16
C THR A 590 -5.45 -29.24 -4.10
N LEU A 591 -5.14 -27.99 -4.45
CA LEU A 591 -5.27 -26.85 -3.55
C LEU A 591 -6.72 -26.59 -3.16
N ALA A 592 -7.65 -26.54 -4.11
CA ALA A 592 -9.07 -26.37 -3.86
C ALA A 592 -9.61 -27.45 -2.92
N SER A 593 -9.22 -28.71 -3.15
CA SER A 593 -9.59 -29.84 -2.28
C SER A 593 -9.04 -29.68 -0.85
N TYR A 594 -7.83 -29.14 -0.70
CA TYR A 594 -7.28 -28.80 0.61
C TYR A 594 -8.08 -27.67 1.30
N LEU A 595 -8.47 -26.62 0.56
CA LEU A 595 -9.26 -25.51 1.09
C LEU A 595 -10.68 -25.94 1.50
N VAL A 596 -11.28 -26.90 0.79
CA VAL A 596 -12.54 -27.57 1.18
C VAL A 596 -12.40 -28.23 2.56
N ILE A 597 -11.28 -28.91 2.81
CA ILE A 597 -11.03 -29.56 4.09
C ILE A 597 -10.87 -28.51 5.21
N LYS A 598 -10.11 -27.43 4.96
CA LYS A 598 -9.86 -26.37 5.95
C LYS A 598 -11.09 -25.56 6.33
N SER A 599 -11.94 -25.20 5.35
CA SER A 599 -13.22 -24.51 5.57
C SER A 599 -14.32 -25.42 6.17
N SER A 600 -14.04 -26.72 6.31
CA SER A 600 -15.01 -27.75 6.71
C SER A 600 -16.26 -27.79 5.83
N SER A 601 -16.17 -27.32 4.58
CA SER A 601 -17.30 -27.16 3.66
C SER A 601 -18.03 -28.48 3.39
N TRP A 602 -17.28 -29.58 3.29
CA TRP A 602 -17.82 -30.92 3.07
C TRP A 602 -18.74 -31.41 4.20
N SER A 603 -18.51 -30.97 5.45
CA SER A 603 -19.38 -31.31 6.59
C SER A 603 -20.70 -30.54 6.61
N LYS A 604 -20.79 -29.44 5.86
CA LYS A 604 -21.97 -28.56 5.74
C LYS A 604 -22.85 -28.95 4.53
N ALA A 605 -22.58 -30.08 3.87
CA ALA A 605 -23.34 -30.50 2.70
C ALA A 605 -24.81 -30.83 3.05
N ASP A 606 -25.75 -30.14 2.41
CA ASP A 606 -27.19 -30.31 2.64
C ASP A 606 -27.79 -31.53 1.92
N THR A 607 -27.10 -32.03 0.89
CA THR A 607 -27.57 -33.15 0.06
C THR A 607 -26.54 -34.27 0.01
N MET A 608 -27.03 -35.51 -0.15
CA MET A 608 -26.17 -36.70 -0.27
C MET A 608 -25.25 -36.61 -1.49
N ASP A 609 -25.76 -36.11 -2.62
CA ASP A 609 -24.96 -35.98 -3.84
C ASP A 609 -23.80 -34.99 -3.63
N ALA A 610 -24.06 -33.81 -3.06
CA ALA A 610 -22.99 -32.86 -2.74
C ALA A 610 -21.95 -33.44 -1.76
N LEU A 611 -22.37 -34.22 -0.76
CA LEU A 611 -21.45 -34.89 0.15
C LEU A 611 -20.56 -35.89 -0.59
N LEU A 612 -21.13 -36.72 -1.47
CA LEU A 612 -20.36 -37.68 -2.27
C LEU A 612 -19.33 -36.98 -3.17
N GLU A 613 -19.70 -35.86 -3.78
CA GLU A 613 -18.79 -35.04 -4.59
C GLU A 613 -17.61 -34.50 -3.78
N TYR A 614 -17.87 -33.98 -2.58
CA TYR A 614 -16.79 -33.55 -1.69
C TYR A 614 -15.87 -34.72 -1.30
N LEU A 615 -16.44 -35.90 -1.01
CA LEU A 615 -15.65 -37.08 -0.67
C LEU A 615 -14.75 -37.51 -1.85
N ASP A 616 -15.19 -37.37 -3.10
CA ASP A 616 -14.36 -37.64 -4.28
C ASP A 616 -13.18 -36.67 -4.39
N LEU A 617 -13.39 -35.38 -4.09
CA LEU A 617 -12.31 -34.38 -4.04
C LEU A 617 -11.30 -34.72 -2.94
N LEU A 618 -11.77 -35.13 -1.75
CA LEU A 618 -10.92 -35.53 -0.63
C LEU A 618 -10.10 -36.79 -0.96
N GLU A 619 -10.72 -37.79 -1.60
CA GLU A 619 -10.03 -39.00 -2.05
C GLU A 619 -8.93 -38.64 -3.06
N SER A 620 -9.23 -37.75 -4.00
CA SER A 620 -8.24 -37.32 -4.96
C SER A 620 -7.13 -36.46 -4.36
N PHE A 621 -7.43 -35.61 -3.37
CA PHE A 621 -6.42 -34.86 -2.63
C PHE A 621 -5.43 -35.82 -1.98
N LYS A 622 -5.95 -36.85 -1.28
CA LYS A 622 -5.09 -37.86 -0.66
C LYS A 622 -4.21 -38.55 -1.70
N ALA A 623 -4.77 -38.96 -2.83
CA ALA A 623 -4.00 -39.61 -3.90
C ALA A 623 -2.85 -38.72 -4.41
N ASP A 624 -3.09 -37.42 -4.61
CA ASP A 624 -2.06 -36.47 -5.03
C ASP A 624 -0.95 -36.31 -3.98
N ILE A 625 -1.30 -36.21 -2.69
CA ILE A 625 -0.30 -36.11 -1.60
C ILE A 625 0.51 -37.39 -1.45
N VAL A 626 -0.13 -38.57 -1.49
CA VAL A 626 0.55 -39.86 -1.43
C VAL A 626 1.54 -40.01 -2.59
N GLN A 627 1.14 -39.63 -3.81
CA GLN A 627 2.05 -39.65 -4.96
C GLN A 627 3.28 -38.75 -4.77
N ILE A 628 3.13 -37.58 -4.12
CA ILE A 628 4.27 -36.71 -3.80
C ILE A 628 5.22 -37.40 -2.83
N THR A 629 4.70 -38.08 -1.81
CA THR A 629 5.52 -38.77 -0.80
C THR A 629 6.21 -40.03 -1.33
N GLU A 630 5.59 -40.74 -2.27
CA GLU A 630 6.14 -41.97 -2.88
C GLU A 630 7.14 -41.68 -4.00
N SER A 631 7.12 -40.47 -4.60
CA SER A 631 8.09 -40.06 -5.62
C SER A 631 9.54 -40.27 -5.16
N PRO A 632 10.46 -40.77 -6.01
CA PRO A 632 11.86 -40.98 -5.62
C PRO A 632 12.57 -39.67 -5.25
N ASN A 633 12.25 -38.58 -5.95
CA ASN A 633 12.77 -37.23 -5.69
C ASN A 633 11.61 -36.23 -5.58
N PRO A 634 10.98 -36.06 -4.41
CA PRO A 634 9.88 -35.12 -4.23
C PRO A 634 10.21 -33.66 -4.63
N CYS A 635 11.46 -33.23 -4.47
CA CYS A 635 11.93 -31.89 -4.81
C CYS A 635 11.86 -31.56 -6.32
N THR A 636 11.93 -32.57 -7.20
CA THR A 636 11.82 -32.36 -8.66
C THR A 636 10.37 -32.39 -9.15
N CYS A 637 9.41 -32.70 -8.28
CA CYS A 637 8.00 -32.72 -8.61
C CYS A 637 7.44 -31.29 -8.67
N LYS A 638 7.04 -30.84 -9.88
CA LYS A 638 6.43 -29.51 -10.09
C LYS A 638 5.16 -29.29 -9.26
N LEU A 639 4.39 -30.35 -9.00
CA LEU A 639 3.20 -30.28 -8.15
C LEU A 639 3.58 -29.98 -6.69
N ALA A 640 4.62 -30.64 -6.17
CA ALA A 640 5.14 -30.41 -4.83
C ALA A 640 5.74 -29.00 -4.68
N GLN A 641 6.51 -28.55 -5.67
CA GLN A 641 7.10 -27.21 -5.71
C GLN A 641 6.04 -26.11 -5.53
N ARG A 642 4.94 -26.19 -6.28
CA ARG A 642 3.85 -25.20 -6.18
C ARG A 642 3.00 -25.34 -4.92
N LEU A 643 2.61 -26.55 -4.52
CA LEU A 643 1.74 -26.77 -3.36
C LEU A 643 2.43 -26.45 -2.03
N LEU A 644 3.74 -26.71 -1.95
CA LEU A 644 4.51 -26.53 -0.72
C LEU A 644 5.39 -25.27 -0.76
N GLY A 645 5.38 -24.50 -1.85
CA GLY A 645 6.00 -23.18 -1.94
C GLY A 645 7.53 -23.20 -1.98
N PHE A 646 8.12 -23.97 -2.90
CA PHE A 646 9.57 -23.96 -3.14
C PHE A 646 9.90 -24.11 -4.64
N ALA A 647 11.03 -23.58 -5.08
CA ALA A 647 11.46 -23.59 -6.48
C ALA A 647 12.99 -23.67 -6.61
N PRO A 648 13.55 -24.30 -7.65
CA PRO A 648 14.99 -24.40 -7.84
C PRO A 648 15.64 -23.04 -8.12
N ILE A 649 16.86 -22.81 -7.61
CA ILE A 649 17.60 -21.54 -7.82
C ILE A 649 18.17 -21.44 -9.24
N GLU A 650 18.66 -22.55 -9.78
CA GLU A 650 19.13 -22.69 -11.16
C GLU A 650 18.20 -23.61 -11.95
N ALA A 651 18.09 -23.41 -13.26
CA ALA A 651 17.17 -24.19 -14.11
C ALA A 651 17.57 -25.67 -14.27
N SER A 652 18.71 -26.11 -13.72
CA SER A 652 19.19 -27.48 -13.78
C SER A 652 18.39 -28.36 -12.80
N SER A 653 17.65 -29.31 -13.35
CA SER A 653 16.74 -30.23 -12.63
C SER A 653 17.49 -31.36 -11.88
N SER A 654 18.64 -31.08 -11.28
CA SER A 654 19.37 -32.08 -10.50
C SER A 654 18.80 -32.19 -9.08
N SER A 655 18.75 -33.41 -8.54
CA SER A 655 18.29 -33.66 -7.16
C SER A 655 19.21 -33.03 -6.10
N ASP A 656 20.43 -32.66 -6.49
CA ASP A 656 21.48 -32.07 -5.63
C ASP A 656 21.53 -30.54 -5.67
N GLY A 657 20.66 -29.88 -6.45
CA GLY A 657 20.58 -28.42 -6.51
C GLY A 657 19.99 -27.76 -5.25
N ASP A 658 20.28 -26.47 -5.08
CA ASP A 658 19.65 -25.63 -4.05
C ASP A 658 18.31 -25.07 -4.53
N PHE A 659 17.38 -24.92 -3.59
CA PHE A 659 16.02 -24.44 -3.83
C PHE A 659 15.72 -23.23 -2.93
N TRP A 660 15.00 -22.25 -3.48
CA TRP A 660 14.32 -21.21 -2.72
C TRP A 660 13.05 -21.77 -2.10
N ALA A 661 12.86 -21.59 -0.79
CA ALA A 661 11.61 -21.91 -0.12
C ALA A 661 10.94 -20.62 0.41
N LEU A 662 9.63 -20.49 0.18
CA LEU A 662 8.83 -19.38 0.70
C LEU A 662 8.81 -19.41 2.23
N ARG A 663 8.85 -18.24 2.88
CA ARG A 663 8.80 -18.12 4.36
C ARG A 663 7.55 -18.73 4.97
N SER A 664 6.48 -18.78 4.19
CA SER A 664 5.17 -19.33 4.51
C SER A 664 5.14 -20.86 4.37
N SER A 665 6.14 -21.47 3.72
CA SER A 665 6.26 -22.92 3.59
C SER A 665 6.70 -23.55 4.91
N PHE A 666 6.08 -24.67 5.28
CA PHE A 666 6.51 -25.45 6.44
C PHE A 666 7.95 -25.98 6.29
N ILE A 667 8.47 -26.09 5.07
CA ILE A 667 9.87 -26.50 4.81
C ILE A 667 10.84 -25.53 5.50
N THR A 668 10.56 -24.22 5.46
CA THR A 668 11.44 -23.22 6.07
C THR A 668 11.42 -23.25 7.60
N HIS A 669 10.37 -23.80 8.21
CA HIS A 669 10.24 -23.92 9.66
C HIS A 669 11.08 -25.07 10.23
N GLU A 670 11.27 -26.13 9.44
CA GLU A 670 12.09 -27.30 9.80
C GLU A 670 13.59 -27.08 9.52
N VAL A 671 13.97 -25.93 8.96
CA VAL A 671 15.36 -25.55 8.66
C VAL A 671 15.83 -24.45 9.62
N PRO A 672 17.04 -24.51 10.19
CA PRO A 672 17.56 -23.49 11.10
C PRO A 672 17.53 -22.09 10.49
N LYS A 673 17.07 -21.09 11.26
CA LYS A 673 16.86 -19.69 10.86
C LYS A 673 18.15 -18.99 10.39
N ALA A 674 18.51 -19.14 9.11
CA ALA A 674 19.45 -18.25 8.40
C ALA A 674 19.49 -18.44 6.87
N SER A 675 19.17 -19.62 6.33
CA SER A 675 19.31 -19.89 4.89
C SER A 675 17.96 -19.87 4.17
N VAL A 676 17.81 -18.93 3.23
CA VAL A 676 16.65 -18.88 2.31
C VAL A 676 16.80 -19.97 1.21
N SER A 677 18.02 -20.47 1.00
CA SER A 677 18.32 -21.65 0.20
C SER A 677 18.32 -22.94 1.02
N VAL A 678 17.76 -24.01 0.47
CA VAL A 678 17.70 -25.35 1.07
C VAL A 678 18.08 -26.39 0.01
N SER A 679 18.95 -27.34 0.36
CA SER A 679 19.36 -28.40 -0.56
C SER A 679 18.21 -29.35 -0.90
N GLY A 680 18.17 -29.87 -2.13
CA GLY A 680 17.15 -30.82 -2.59
C GLY A 680 17.06 -32.09 -1.72
N SER A 681 18.20 -32.59 -1.23
CA SER A 681 18.26 -33.75 -0.33
C SER A 681 17.54 -33.50 1.00
N LYS A 682 17.65 -32.28 1.55
CA LYS A 682 16.98 -31.89 2.80
C LYS A 682 15.48 -31.67 2.60
N ILE A 683 15.07 -31.09 1.47
CA ILE A 683 13.65 -30.98 1.09
C ILE A 683 13.02 -32.36 0.96
N ASN A 684 13.71 -33.30 0.29
CA ASN A 684 13.22 -34.67 0.15
C ASN A 684 13.05 -35.35 1.51
N ALA A 685 14.00 -35.15 2.44
CA ALA A 685 13.90 -35.68 3.79
C ALA A 685 12.68 -35.08 4.54
N ILE A 686 12.53 -33.76 4.53
CA ILE A 686 11.41 -33.06 5.19
C ILE A 686 10.06 -33.50 4.62
N ILE A 687 9.92 -33.59 3.29
CA ILE A 687 8.67 -34.03 2.65
C ILE A 687 8.36 -35.48 3.04
N ARG A 688 9.36 -36.36 3.13
CA ARG A 688 9.14 -37.77 3.53
C ARG A 688 8.80 -37.94 5.00
N THR A 689 9.23 -37.04 5.88
CA THR A 689 8.98 -37.16 7.34
C THR A 689 7.78 -36.35 7.82
N GLU A 690 7.63 -35.10 7.39
CA GLU A 690 6.64 -34.17 7.93
C GLU A 690 5.32 -34.14 7.16
N LEU A 691 5.34 -34.27 5.82
CA LEU A 691 4.10 -34.27 5.03
C LEU A 691 3.16 -35.43 5.41
N PRO A 692 3.65 -36.68 5.64
CA PRO A 692 2.79 -37.76 6.12
C PRO A 692 2.21 -37.51 7.53
N LYS A 693 2.97 -36.90 8.46
CA LYS A 693 2.47 -36.55 9.80
C LYS A 693 1.35 -35.52 9.72
N ARG A 694 1.53 -34.49 8.88
CA ARG A 694 0.52 -33.45 8.64
C ARG A 694 -0.72 -34.00 7.95
N LEU A 695 -0.55 -34.86 6.94
CA LEU A 695 -1.65 -35.59 6.32
C LEU A 695 -2.42 -36.41 7.36
N ASN A 696 -1.73 -37.11 8.26
CA ASN A 696 -2.38 -37.85 9.36
C ASN A 696 -3.19 -36.93 10.28
N SER A 697 -2.68 -35.74 10.61
CA SER A 697 -3.43 -34.74 11.40
C SER A 697 -4.70 -34.26 10.67
N ILE A 698 -4.62 -34.02 9.36
CA ILE A 698 -5.78 -33.66 8.53
C ILE A 698 -6.80 -34.81 8.52
N LEU A 699 -6.34 -36.04 8.28
CA LEU A 699 -7.19 -37.24 8.28
C LEU A 699 -7.85 -37.48 9.65
N ASN A 700 -7.16 -37.20 10.75
CA ASN A 700 -7.74 -37.26 12.11
C ASN A 700 -8.84 -36.20 12.32
N THR A 701 -8.72 -35.02 11.69
CA THR A 701 -9.77 -33.98 11.73
C THR A 701 -10.98 -34.41 10.90
N ILE A 702 -10.75 -35.05 9.75
CA ILE A 702 -11.80 -35.65 8.94
C ILE A 702 -12.48 -36.77 9.72
N HIS A 703 -11.70 -37.61 10.41
CA HIS A 703 -12.21 -38.68 11.26
C HIS A 703 -13.21 -38.16 12.32
N THR A 704 -12.81 -37.16 13.12
CA THR A 704 -13.67 -36.61 14.18
C THR A 704 -14.93 -35.94 13.62
N SER A 705 -14.79 -35.21 12.52
CA SER A 705 -15.92 -34.51 11.88
C SER A 705 -16.88 -35.49 11.19
N ALA A 706 -16.35 -36.53 10.54
CA ALA A 706 -17.13 -37.54 9.84
C ALA A 706 -17.99 -38.39 10.79
N LEU A 707 -17.47 -38.68 12.00
CA LEU A 707 -18.25 -39.36 13.02
C LEU A 707 -19.50 -38.57 13.43
N GLY A 708 -19.50 -37.23 13.32
CA GLY A 708 -20.64 -36.38 13.64
C GLY A 708 -21.69 -36.23 12.54
N LEU A 709 -21.47 -36.78 11.34
CA LEU A 709 -22.37 -36.58 10.19
C LEU A 709 -23.75 -37.21 10.44
N SER A 710 -24.80 -36.42 10.25
CA SER A 710 -26.20 -36.88 10.29
C SER A 710 -26.48 -38.02 9.31
N HIS A 711 -25.75 -38.02 8.19
CA HIS A 711 -25.80 -39.04 7.14
C HIS A 711 -25.14 -40.37 7.52
N VAL A 712 -24.37 -40.45 8.61
CA VAL A 712 -23.72 -41.70 9.06
C VAL A 712 -24.19 -42.11 10.47
N GLN A 713 -24.81 -41.19 11.21
CA GLN A 713 -25.34 -41.45 12.55
C GLN A 713 -26.56 -42.40 12.55
N PRO A 714 -26.63 -43.35 13.51
CA PRO A 714 -27.80 -44.19 13.70
C PRO A 714 -29.01 -43.36 14.19
N ARG A 715 -30.13 -43.43 13.47
CA ARG A 715 -31.39 -42.81 13.91
C ARG A 715 -31.98 -43.64 15.06
N LEU A 716 -31.72 -43.22 16.29
CA LEU A 716 -32.41 -43.73 17.48
C LEU A 716 -33.88 -43.27 17.58
N SER A 717 -34.25 -42.23 16.82
CA SER A 717 -35.61 -41.67 16.81
C SER A 717 -36.24 -41.81 15.42
N GLY A 718 -37.34 -42.55 15.32
CA GLY A 718 -38.13 -42.56 14.09
C GLY A 718 -39.08 -43.75 13.90
N PHE A 719 -38.79 -44.93 14.42
CA PHE A 719 -39.65 -46.10 14.14
C PHE A 719 -40.65 -46.38 15.27
N ILE A 720 -41.77 -45.67 15.22
CA ILE A 720 -43.04 -46.15 15.79
C ILE A 720 -43.97 -46.38 14.60
N PRO A 721 -44.21 -47.64 14.18
CA PRO A 721 -45.31 -47.91 13.26
C PRO A 721 -46.61 -47.64 14.04
N SER A 722 -47.20 -46.47 13.81
CA SER A 722 -48.50 -46.07 14.33
C SER A 722 -49.68 -46.66 13.54
N ARG A 723 -49.41 -47.42 12.46
CA ARG A 723 -50.44 -48.06 11.63
C ARG A 723 -50.34 -49.58 11.66
N ARG A 724 -51.48 -50.23 11.94
CA ARG A 724 -51.71 -51.64 11.63
C ARG A 724 -51.42 -51.87 10.14
N PRO A 725 -50.70 -52.94 9.75
CA PRO A 725 -50.57 -53.27 8.34
C PRO A 725 -51.97 -53.50 7.76
N SER A 726 -52.38 -52.66 6.81
CA SER A 726 -53.38 -53.05 5.84
C SER A 726 -52.79 -54.18 5.00
N VAL A 727 -53.65 -55.05 4.46
CA VAL A 727 -53.27 -56.11 3.50
C VAL A 727 -52.73 -55.44 2.22
N SER A 728 -51.46 -55.01 2.25
CA SER A 728 -50.75 -54.47 1.11
C SER A 728 -50.04 -55.62 0.38
N PRO A 729 -50.11 -55.71 -0.95
CA PRO A 729 -49.47 -56.79 -1.73
C PRO A 729 -47.92 -56.69 -1.81
N MET A 730 -47.31 -55.64 -1.26
CA MET A 730 -45.87 -55.36 -1.34
C MET A 730 -45.11 -55.88 -0.10
N LEU A 731 -43.92 -56.47 -0.28
CA LEU A 731 -42.98 -56.73 0.82
C LEU A 731 -42.46 -55.39 1.34
N MET A 732 -42.43 -55.21 2.65
CA MET A 732 -41.92 -53.97 3.26
C MET A 732 -40.45 -54.14 3.60
N MET A 733 -39.57 -53.45 2.86
CA MET A 733 -38.16 -53.21 3.20
C MET A 733 -37.80 -51.75 2.83
N SER A 734 -37.14 -51.02 3.73
CA SER A 734 -36.70 -49.64 3.50
C SER A 734 -35.20 -49.59 3.12
N ASP A 735 -34.84 -50.08 1.94
CA ASP A 735 -33.43 -50.25 1.55
C ASP A 735 -32.75 -48.95 1.03
N GLY A 736 -33.51 -47.93 0.61
CA GLY A 736 -32.95 -46.74 -0.04
C GLY A 736 -31.99 -45.92 0.83
N GLU A 737 -32.34 -45.68 2.10
CA GLU A 737 -31.50 -44.91 3.03
C GLU A 737 -30.25 -45.70 3.46
N PHE A 738 -30.33 -47.03 3.58
CA PHE A 738 -29.20 -47.88 3.94
C PHE A 738 -28.06 -47.82 2.91
N THR A 739 -28.42 -47.92 1.62
CA THR A 739 -27.44 -47.96 0.53
C THR A 739 -26.60 -46.68 0.44
N ASP A 740 -27.22 -45.53 0.67
CA ASP A 740 -26.54 -44.23 0.60
C ASP A 740 -25.60 -44.02 1.81
N LYS A 741 -26.05 -44.38 3.02
CA LYS A 741 -25.20 -44.32 4.24
C LYS A 741 -24.00 -45.23 4.16
N LEU A 742 -24.19 -46.43 3.61
CA LEU A 742 -23.10 -47.38 3.41
C LEU A 742 -22.08 -46.82 2.41
N LEU A 743 -22.52 -46.28 1.27
CA LEU A 743 -21.61 -45.70 0.27
C LEU A 743 -20.74 -44.58 0.87
N VAL A 744 -21.37 -43.67 1.63
CA VAL A 744 -20.68 -42.59 2.36
C VAL A 744 -19.63 -43.16 3.31
N LEU A 745 -20.01 -44.13 4.15
CA LEU A 745 -19.08 -44.81 5.06
C LEU A 745 -17.90 -45.44 4.30
N CYS A 746 -18.13 -46.07 3.16
CA CYS A 746 -17.09 -46.72 2.37
C CYS A 746 -16.10 -45.73 1.75
N LYS A 747 -16.61 -44.61 1.24
CA LYS A 747 -15.75 -43.52 0.73
C LYS A 747 -14.92 -42.92 1.85
N ILE A 748 -15.53 -42.67 3.03
CA ILE A 748 -14.80 -42.15 4.20
C ILE A 748 -13.71 -43.14 4.65
N LEU A 749 -14.02 -44.43 4.80
CA LEU A 749 -13.02 -45.44 5.14
C LEU A 749 -11.91 -45.52 4.08
N GLY A 750 -12.27 -45.36 2.81
CA GLY A 750 -11.32 -45.25 1.69
C GLY A 750 -10.39 -44.05 1.82
N ILE A 751 -10.90 -42.88 2.22
CA ILE A 751 -10.10 -41.67 2.48
C ILE A 751 -9.21 -41.85 3.71
N LEU A 752 -9.75 -42.40 4.81
CA LEU A 752 -9.01 -42.65 6.05
C LEU A 752 -7.98 -43.78 5.93
N ASP A 753 -7.98 -44.55 4.84
CA ASP A 753 -6.98 -45.59 4.63
C ASP A 753 -5.57 -45.02 4.40
N ILE A 754 -4.68 -45.27 5.37
CA ILE A 754 -3.27 -44.91 5.35
C ILE A 754 -2.34 -46.12 5.18
N SER A 755 -2.85 -47.30 4.83
CA SER A 755 -2.09 -48.55 4.69
C SER A 755 -0.88 -48.45 3.74
N ARG A 756 -0.90 -47.52 2.79
CA ARG A 756 0.20 -47.24 1.84
C ARG A 756 1.32 -46.37 2.43
N LEU A 757 1.11 -45.70 3.56
CA LEU A 757 2.10 -44.83 4.20
C LEU A 757 2.97 -45.66 5.16
N VAL A 758 4.02 -46.27 4.61
CA VAL A 758 4.94 -47.24 5.26
C VAL A 758 5.54 -46.77 6.61
N PHE A 759 5.57 -45.46 6.89
CA PHE A 759 6.26 -44.86 8.05
C PHE A 759 5.36 -44.49 9.25
N ILE A 760 4.04 -44.73 9.18
CA ILE A 760 3.08 -44.29 10.23
C ILE A 760 2.60 -45.45 11.12
N ASN A 761 2.99 -46.69 10.84
CA ASN A 761 2.50 -47.87 11.58
C ASN A 761 2.80 -47.84 13.10
N ASP A 762 3.81 -47.08 13.54
CA ASP A 762 4.16 -46.93 14.96
C ASP A 762 3.45 -45.76 15.68
N LEU A 763 2.67 -44.94 14.96
CA LEU A 763 2.07 -43.69 15.49
C LEU A 763 0.54 -43.72 15.63
N CYS A 764 -0.14 -44.70 15.04
CA CYS A 764 -1.60 -44.76 15.06
C CYS A 764 -2.08 -45.89 15.99
N ASP A 765 -2.72 -45.51 17.09
CA ASP A 765 -3.55 -46.44 17.86
C ASP A 765 -4.86 -46.68 17.08
N PHE A 766 -4.80 -47.59 16.12
CA PHE A 766 -5.93 -47.96 15.25
C PHE A 766 -7.14 -48.51 16.03
N THR A 767 -7.01 -48.72 17.33
CA THR A 767 -7.97 -49.47 18.13
C THR A 767 -9.16 -48.61 18.50
N THR A 768 -8.95 -47.45 19.14
CA THR A 768 -10.05 -46.57 19.60
C THR A 768 -10.84 -46.00 18.42
N VAL A 769 -10.14 -45.54 17.38
CA VAL A 769 -10.73 -45.03 16.13
C VAL A 769 -11.41 -46.15 15.34
N GLY A 770 -10.73 -47.30 15.19
CA GLY A 770 -11.29 -48.45 14.50
C GLY A 770 -12.54 -49.01 15.19
N HIS A 771 -12.57 -48.99 16.53
CA HIS A 771 -13.75 -49.37 17.32
C HIS A 771 -14.95 -48.48 17.03
N GLN A 772 -14.79 -47.15 16.97
CA GLN A 772 -15.88 -46.23 16.65
C GLN A 772 -16.44 -46.44 15.24
N TRP A 773 -15.57 -46.64 14.24
CA TRP A 773 -16.02 -46.97 12.88
C TRP A 773 -16.65 -48.35 12.78
N LEU A 774 -16.18 -49.31 13.60
CA LEU A 774 -16.75 -50.65 13.66
C LEU A 774 -18.15 -50.64 14.27
N GLU A 775 -18.36 -49.90 15.36
CA GLU A 775 -19.69 -49.66 15.94
C GLU A 775 -20.62 -48.94 14.97
N MET A 776 -20.12 -47.94 14.24
CA MET A 776 -20.88 -47.22 13.23
C MET A 776 -21.30 -48.15 12.08
N THR A 777 -20.36 -48.93 11.55
CA THR A 777 -20.63 -49.95 10.53
C THR A 777 -21.64 -50.98 11.05
N TYR A 778 -21.52 -51.41 12.30
CA TYR A 778 -22.48 -52.29 12.94
C TYR A 778 -23.87 -51.68 13.03
N SER A 779 -23.99 -50.42 13.44
CA SER A 779 -25.29 -49.74 13.54
C SER A 779 -26.01 -49.60 12.20
N ILE A 780 -25.27 -49.50 11.09
CA ILE A 780 -25.81 -49.45 9.72
C ILE A 780 -26.20 -50.85 9.24
N THR A 781 -25.37 -51.86 9.51
CA THR A 781 -25.58 -53.24 9.03
C THR A 781 -26.55 -54.06 9.87
N HIS A 782 -26.66 -53.73 11.16
CA HIS A 782 -27.51 -54.35 12.16
C HIS A 782 -28.32 -53.24 12.84
N PRO A 783 -29.29 -52.64 12.13
CA PRO A 783 -30.15 -51.62 12.69
C PRO A 783 -30.89 -52.14 13.91
N ILE A 784 -31.29 -51.20 14.76
CA ILE A 784 -31.89 -51.47 16.07
C ILE A 784 -33.18 -52.31 16.00
N THR A 785 -33.84 -52.29 14.84
CA THR A 785 -35.04 -53.06 14.49
C THR A 785 -34.79 -54.57 14.39
N GLY A 786 -33.55 -55.01 14.11
CA GLY A 786 -33.22 -56.40 13.84
C GLY A 786 -33.31 -56.81 12.36
N THR A 787 -33.63 -55.87 11.45
CA THR A 787 -33.69 -56.11 10.00
C THR A 787 -32.30 -56.22 9.40
N LEU A 788 -32.01 -57.30 8.68
CA LEU A 788 -30.73 -57.43 7.98
C LEU A 788 -30.84 -56.84 6.57
N HIS A 789 -30.09 -55.77 6.31
CA HIS A 789 -30.04 -55.14 4.99
C HIS A 789 -29.13 -55.89 4.01
N ASP A 790 -29.41 -55.74 2.72
CA ASP A 790 -28.69 -56.41 1.64
C ASP A 790 -27.59 -55.52 1.02
N PHE A 791 -26.32 -55.87 1.25
CA PHE A 791 -25.14 -55.25 0.64
C PHE A 791 -25.07 -55.43 -0.89
N GLY A 792 -25.62 -56.51 -1.45
CA GLY A 792 -25.53 -56.78 -2.89
C GLY A 792 -26.27 -55.74 -3.74
N SER A 793 -27.35 -55.18 -3.20
CA SER A 793 -28.10 -54.08 -3.82
C SER A 793 -27.28 -52.77 -3.95
N CYS A 794 -26.31 -52.55 -3.06
CA CYS A 794 -25.47 -51.35 -3.06
C CYS A 794 -24.42 -51.39 -4.19
N ILE A 795 -23.83 -52.57 -4.45
CA ILE A 795 -22.83 -52.77 -5.51
C ILE A 795 -23.46 -52.56 -6.89
N THR A 796 -24.68 -53.06 -7.07
CA THR A 796 -25.42 -52.97 -8.34
C THR A 796 -25.93 -51.55 -8.62
N LYS A 797 -26.31 -50.77 -7.58
CA LYS A 797 -26.77 -49.37 -7.74
C LYS A 797 -25.66 -48.41 -8.16
N TYR A 798 -24.43 -48.60 -7.69
CA TYR A 798 -23.33 -47.65 -7.88
C TYR A 798 -22.16 -48.15 -8.73
N ASN A 799 -22.20 -49.39 -9.25
CA ASN A 799 -21.15 -50.01 -10.08
C ASN A 799 -19.73 -49.98 -9.47
N ASP A 800 -19.60 -49.78 -8.16
CA ASP A 800 -18.31 -49.60 -7.49
C ASP A 800 -17.85 -50.91 -6.83
N HIS A 801 -17.18 -51.76 -7.61
CA HIS A 801 -16.54 -52.97 -7.10
C HIS A 801 -15.41 -52.65 -6.09
N ALA A 802 -14.91 -51.41 -6.05
CA ALA A 802 -13.88 -50.99 -5.10
C ALA A 802 -14.45 -50.77 -3.69
N VAL A 803 -15.72 -50.41 -3.54
CA VAL A 803 -16.39 -50.29 -2.22
C VAL A 803 -16.30 -51.59 -1.43
N HIS A 804 -16.61 -52.72 -2.07
CA HIS A 804 -16.53 -54.04 -1.45
C HIS A 804 -15.12 -54.36 -0.97
N LYS A 805 -14.14 -54.19 -1.87
CA LYS A 805 -12.74 -54.45 -1.61
C LYS A 805 -12.21 -53.60 -0.45
N ARG A 806 -12.57 -52.31 -0.40
CA ARG A 806 -12.18 -51.39 0.68
C ARG A 806 -12.67 -51.84 2.06
N ILE A 807 -13.95 -52.20 2.19
CA ILE A 807 -14.49 -52.66 3.48
C ILE A 807 -13.87 -53.99 3.90
N GLN A 808 -13.73 -54.94 2.98
CA GLN A 808 -13.11 -56.23 3.27
C GLN A 808 -11.63 -56.08 3.70
N GLU A 809 -10.86 -55.27 2.97
CA GLU A 809 -9.47 -54.95 3.32
C GLU A 809 -9.39 -54.25 4.68
N TRP A 810 -10.33 -53.33 4.99
CA TRP A 810 -10.39 -52.65 6.28
C TRP A 810 -10.73 -53.61 7.44
N LEU A 811 -11.75 -54.46 7.28
CA LEU A 811 -12.12 -55.45 8.29
C LEU A 811 -11.06 -56.55 8.45
N GLY A 812 -10.33 -56.87 7.38
CA GLY A 812 -9.27 -57.88 7.33
C GLY A 812 -7.92 -57.42 7.89
N ARG A 813 -7.81 -56.17 8.37
CA ARG A 813 -6.60 -55.64 9.02
C ARG A 813 -6.26 -56.42 10.28
N ASN A 814 -5.02 -56.27 10.74
CA ASN A 814 -4.61 -56.84 12.01
C ASN A 814 -5.22 -56.05 13.18
N TRP A 815 -6.10 -56.71 13.95
CA TRP A 815 -6.76 -56.18 15.15
C TRP A 815 -6.09 -56.68 16.47
N ASP A 816 -4.85 -57.16 16.41
CA ASP A 816 -4.09 -57.72 17.54
C ASP A 816 -3.95 -56.79 18.76
N THR A 817 -4.17 -55.49 18.56
CA THR A 817 -4.09 -54.44 19.57
C THR A 817 -5.43 -54.16 20.26
N TRP A 818 -6.43 -55.05 20.27
CA TRP A 818 -7.66 -54.97 21.11
C TRP A 818 -7.33 -54.97 22.62
N SER A 819 -6.43 -54.08 23.04
CA SER A 819 -5.62 -54.20 24.23
C SER A 819 -6.56 -54.38 25.39
N ILE A 820 -6.32 -55.46 26.12
CA ILE A 820 -6.83 -55.66 27.46
C ILE A 820 -6.08 -54.64 28.31
N SER A 821 -6.34 -53.35 28.08
CA SER A 821 -5.88 -52.29 28.96
C SER A 821 -6.68 -52.49 30.24
N LYS A 822 -5.97 -52.58 31.37
CA LYS A 822 -6.60 -52.78 32.69
C LYS A 822 -7.54 -51.63 33.08
N ASP A 823 -7.55 -50.54 32.31
CA ASP A 823 -8.25 -49.29 32.60
C ASP A 823 -9.33 -48.91 31.56
N ALA A 824 -9.54 -49.70 30.49
CA ALA A 824 -10.66 -49.46 29.56
C ALA A 824 -11.95 -50.05 30.14
N LEU A 825 -12.96 -49.20 30.36
CA LEU A 825 -14.27 -49.55 30.95
C LEU A 825 -15.11 -50.57 30.15
N GLU A 826 -14.64 -51.05 28.99
CA GLU A 826 -15.42 -51.87 28.05
C GLU A 826 -14.73 -53.21 27.74
N ASP A 827 -15.50 -54.30 27.80
CA ASP A 827 -15.00 -55.67 27.61
C ASP A 827 -14.69 -55.93 26.11
N PRO A 828 -13.46 -56.39 25.74
CA PRO A 828 -13.08 -56.68 24.35
C PRO A 828 -14.02 -57.65 23.63
N VAL A 829 -14.80 -58.43 24.38
CA VAL A 829 -15.87 -59.31 23.88
C VAL A 829 -16.83 -58.57 22.94
N THR A 830 -17.24 -57.35 23.27
CA THR A 830 -18.20 -56.57 22.46
C THR A 830 -17.66 -56.31 21.06
N TYR A 831 -16.43 -55.82 20.94
CA TYR A 831 -15.82 -55.51 19.65
C TYR A 831 -15.53 -56.77 18.82
N VAL A 832 -15.16 -57.89 19.47
CA VAL A 832 -15.04 -59.21 18.83
C VAL A 832 -16.37 -59.62 18.19
N LEU A 833 -17.46 -59.50 18.96
CA LEU A 833 -18.79 -59.88 18.53
C LEU A 833 -19.28 -59.01 17.38
N ILE A 834 -19.12 -57.70 17.51
CA ILE A 834 -19.51 -56.76 16.48
C ILE A 834 -18.73 -57.01 15.19
N HIS A 835 -17.41 -57.21 15.27
CA HIS A 835 -16.58 -57.55 14.11
C HIS A 835 -17.06 -58.82 13.42
N TRP A 836 -17.30 -59.89 14.19
CA TRP A 836 -17.82 -61.14 13.66
C TRP A 836 -19.18 -60.97 13.00
N LEU A 837 -20.12 -60.23 13.62
CA LEU A 837 -21.46 -59.98 13.09
C LEU A 837 -21.39 -59.23 11.75
N VAL A 838 -20.62 -58.14 11.69
CA VAL A 838 -20.41 -57.34 10.47
C VAL A 838 -19.74 -58.17 9.39
N TRP A 839 -18.65 -58.88 9.72
CA TRP A 839 -17.93 -59.74 8.78
C TRP A 839 -18.83 -60.86 8.23
N SER A 840 -19.56 -61.54 9.11
CA SER A 840 -20.44 -62.65 8.72
C SER A 840 -21.56 -62.15 7.81
N ASN A 841 -22.16 -60.99 8.10
CA ASN A 841 -23.18 -60.38 7.24
C ASN A 841 -22.62 -60.06 5.84
N ILE A 842 -21.48 -59.36 5.75
CA ILE A 842 -20.87 -58.92 4.48
C ILE A 842 -20.37 -60.11 3.65
N SER A 843 -19.65 -61.05 4.27
CA SER A 843 -19.06 -62.20 3.56
C SER A 843 -20.11 -63.17 3.02
N ASN A 844 -21.21 -63.40 3.74
CA ASN A 844 -22.29 -64.30 3.30
C ASN A 844 -23.08 -63.75 2.11
N GLN A 845 -23.04 -62.45 1.85
CA GLN A 845 -23.82 -61.82 0.78
C GLN A 845 -23.06 -61.66 -0.55
N LEU A 846 -21.72 -61.69 -0.54
CA LEU A 846 -20.92 -61.12 -1.64
C LEU A 846 -19.90 -62.05 -2.31
N SER A 847 -19.57 -63.20 -1.73
CA SER A 847 -18.54 -64.10 -2.30
C SER A 847 -19.12 -65.45 -2.71
N GLU A 848 -18.78 -65.93 -3.92
CA GLU A 848 -19.05 -67.32 -4.36
C GLU A 848 -18.19 -68.33 -3.59
N GLU A 849 -16.97 -67.93 -3.20
CA GLU A 849 -16.07 -68.70 -2.35
C GLU A 849 -16.02 -68.11 -0.93
N ARG A 850 -16.29 -68.91 0.10
CA ARG A 850 -16.33 -68.40 1.49
C ARG A 850 -14.95 -67.93 1.95
N THR A 851 -14.81 -66.62 2.18
CA THR A 851 -13.62 -66.06 2.82
C THR A 851 -13.58 -66.47 4.30
N PRO A 852 -12.43 -66.99 4.78
CA PRO A 852 -12.30 -67.32 6.19
C PRO A 852 -12.40 -66.04 7.02
N TRP A 853 -13.05 -66.12 8.19
CA TRP A 853 -12.98 -65.03 9.17
C TRP A 853 -11.50 -64.79 9.52
N PRO A 854 -10.98 -63.55 9.46
CA PRO A 854 -9.57 -63.27 9.61
C PRO A 854 -8.99 -63.89 10.88
N SER A 855 -7.69 -64.19 10.86
CA SER A 855 -6.96 -64.57 12.06
C SER A 855 -6.77 -63.36 12.96
N LEU A 856 -7.86 -62.93 13.58
CA LEU A 856 -7.84 -61.91 14.60
C LEU A 856 -7.17 -62.53 15.83
N LEU A 857 -6.18 -61.84 16.38
CA LEU A 857 -5.69 -62.03 17.74
C LEU A 857 -4.65 -63.15 17.90
N THR A 858 -3.44 -62.86 17.44
CA THR A 858 -2.23 -63.62 17.78
C THR A 858 -1.82 -63.47 19.27
N LYS A 859 -2.37 -62.46 19.99
CA LYS A 859 -1.95 -62.05 21.35
C LYS A 859 -2.99 -62.20 22.47
N VAL A 860 -4.06 -62.96 22.26
CA VAL A 860 -5.16 -63.11 23.24
C VAL A 860 -4.92 -64.24 24.26
N PRO A 861 -5.44 -64.14 25.51
CA PRO A 861 -5.34 -65.22 26.48
C PRO A 861 -5.84 -66.55 25.93
N ALA A 862 -5.07 -67.64 26.11
CA ALA A 862 -5.39 -68.96 25.57
C ALA A 862 -6.79 -69.48 25.95
N SER A 863 -7.28 -69.11 27.13
CA SER A 863 -8.64 -69.42 27.60
C SER A 863 -9.74 -68.71 26.79
N PHE A 864 -9.52 -67.46 26.38
CA PHE A 864 -10.47 -66.70 25.56
C PHE A 864 -10.45 -67.19 24.10
N GLY A 865 -9.26 -67.49 23.58
CA GLY A 865 -9.09 -68.06 22.24
C GLY A 865 -9.80 -69.41 22.07
N SER A 866 -9.59 -70.32 23.02
CA SER A 866 -10.19 -71.66 22.99
C SER A 866 -11.69 -71.68 23.31
N LYS A 867 -12.15 -70.88 24.29
CA LYS A 867 -13.56 -70.91 24.76
C LYS A 867 -14.52 -69.99 24.02
N PHE A 868 -14.04 -69.03 23.22
CA PHE A 868 -14.92 -68.05 22.56
C PHE A 868 -14.60 -67.80 21.08
N LEU A 869 -13.34 -67.50 20.73
CA LEU A 869 -12.95 -67.23 19.34
C LEU A 869 -13.09 -68.48 18.44
N LEU A 870 -12.66 -69.65 18.94
CA LEU A 870 -12.75 -70.90 18.21
C LEU A 870 -14.23 -71.27 17.91
N PRO A 871 -15.16 -71.28 18.89
CA PRO A 871 -16.59 -71.46 18.63
C PRO A 871 -17.20 -70.49 17.60
N LEU A 872 -16.85 -69.19 17.64
CA LEU A 872 -17.30 -68.23 16.62
C LEU A 872 -16.76 -68.54 15.22
N ARG A 873 -15.52 -69.03 15.13
CA ARG A 873 -14.92 -69.49 13.86
C ARG A 873 -15.62 -70.74 13.34
N LYS A 874 -15.91 -71.72 14.20
CA LYS A 874 -16.70 -72.92 13.84
C LYS A 874 -18.09 -72.54 13.32
N LEU A 875 -18.75 -71.59 13.99
CA LEU A 875 -20.04 -71.05 13.58
C LEU A 875 -19.98 -70.36 12.21
N HIS A 876 -18.93 -69.58 11.91
CA HIS A 876 -18.76 -68.94 10.60
C HIS A 876 -18.50 -69.96 9.47
N GLN A 877 -17.71 -71.00 9.74
CA GLN A 877 -17.35 -72.02 8.74
C GLN A 877 -18.52 -72.96 8.39
N ASN A 878 -19.49 -73.16 9.28
CA ASN A 878 -20.68 -74.03 9.13
C ASN A 878 -20.37 -75.50 8.79
N ARG A 879 -19.18 -76.00 9.15
CA ARG A 879 -18.76 -77.39 8.84
C ARG A 879 -18.93 -78.35 10.01
N ASP A 880 -18.71 -77.88 11.25
CA ASP A 880 -18.68 -78.75 12.42
C ASP A 880 -20.07 -79.11 12.94
N PHE A 881 -20.26 -80.35 13.37
CA PHE A 881 -21.53 -80.88 13.87
C PHE A 881 -21.97 -80.23 15.20
N ASP A 882 -21.03 -79.98 16.12
CA ASP A 882 -21.30 -79.45 17.47
C ASP A 882 -21.24 -77.90 17.55
N ARG A 883 -21.13 -77.21 16.41
CA ARG A 883 -20.88 -75.75 16.35
C ARG A 883 -21.90 -74.90 17.14
N LEU A 884 -23.18 -75.29 17.14
CA LEU A 884 -24.25 -74.59 17.86
C LEU A 884 -24.17 -74.86 19.37
N GLN A 885 -23.78 -76.07 19.76
CA GLN A 885 -23.58 -76.42 21.17
C GLN A 885 -22.36 -75.69 21.74
N ASP A 886 -21.25 -75.67 20.98
CA ASP A 886 -20.01 -74.99 21.34
C ASP A 886 -20.25 -73.50 21.64
N ILE A 887 -20.92 -72.78 20.73
CA ILE A 887 -21.15 -71.33 20.88
C ILE A 887 -22.18 -71.01 21.97
N VAL A 888 -23.21 -71.84 22.16
CA VAL A 888 -24.15 -71.68 23.29
C VAL A 888 -23.41 -71.89 24.62
N GLY A 889 -22.52 -72.89 24.69
CA GLY A 889 -21.62 -73.09 25.81
C GLY A 889 -20.72 -71.88 26.08
N SER A 890 -20.18 -71.27 25.02
CA SER A 890 -19.42 -70.03 25.12
C SER A 890 -20.23 -68.84 25.64
N ILE A 891 -21.47 -68.67 25.21
CA ILE A 891 -22.36 -67.61 25.70
C ILE A 891 -22.65 -67.81 27.19
N SER A 892 -23.00 -69.03 27.60
CA SER A 892 -23.22 -69.33 29.02
C SER A 892 -21.96 -69.05 29.85
N TYR A 893 -20.79 -69.48 29.37
CA TYR A 893 -19.50 -69.20 30.01
C TYR A 893 -19.25 -67.69 30.15
N LEU A 894 -19.49 -66.89 29.10
CA LEU A 894 -19.32 -65.44 29.17
C LEU A 894 -20.22 -64.78 30.22
N LEU A 895 -21.51 -65.18 30.25
CA LEU A 895 -22.48 -64.62 31.18
C LEU A 895 -22.15 -64.96 32.65
N GLU A 896 -21.41 -66.06 32.90
CA GLU A 896 -20.96 -66.46 34.23
C GLU A 896 -19.76 -65.66 34.77
N GLN A 897 -18.93 -65.06 33.90
CA GLN A 897 -17.67 -64.41 34.29
C GLN A 897 -17.80 -62.95 34.78
N ASP A 898 -18.99 -62.49 35.16
CA ASP A 898 -19.34 -61.08 35.50
C ASP A 898 -18.97 -60.03 34.42
N LYS A 899 -18.65 -60.52 33.23
CA LYS A 899 -18.44 -59.74 32.01
C LYS A 899 -19.79 -59.31 31.45
N ARG A 900 -19.94 -58.03 31.09
CA ARG A 900 -21.18 -57.47 30.54
C ARG A 900 -20.94 -56.97 29.10
N PRO A 901 -20.96 -57.86 28.10
CA PRO A 901 -20.91 -57.44 26.70
C PRO A 901 -22.14 -56.61 26.32
N ASP A 902 -22.02 -55.84 25.25
CA ASP A 902 -23.12 -55.02 24.71
C ASP A 902 -24.38 -55.86 24.45
N ALA A 903 -25.50 -55.44 25.04
CA ALA A 903 -26.74 -56.20 24.96
C ALA A 903 -27.28 -56.30 23.52
N ALA A 904 -27.10 -55.27 22.69
CA ALA A 904 -27.55 -55.30 21.30
C ALA A 904 -26.71 -56.27 20.46
N ALA A 905 -25.38 -56.29 20.64
CA ALA A 905 -24.50 -57.25 19.99
C ALA A 905 -24.82 -58.70 20.41
N MET A 906 -25.11 -58.93 21.70
CA MET A 906 -25.53 -60.24 22.20
C MET A 906 -26.87 -60.68 21.61
N VAL A 907 -27.86 -59.79 21.53
CA VAL A 907 -29.16 -60.08 20.91
C VAL A 907 -28.98 -60.38 19.41
N SER A 908 -28.17 -59.62 18.69
CA SER A 908 -27.86 -59.87 17.28
C SER A 908 -27.12 -61.21 17.06
N LEU A 909 -26.23 -61.61 17.98
CA LEU A 909 -25.64 -62.95 17.97
C LEU A 909 -26.70 -64.03 18.19
N LEU A 910 -27.60 -63.84 19.16
CA LEU A 910 -28.69 -64.78 19.41
C LEU A 910 -29.63 -64.91 18.20
N GLU A 911 -29.95 -63.81 17.52
CA GLU A 911 -30.72 -63.82 16.27
C GLU A 911 -29.99 -64.62 15.18
N ALA A 912 -28.68 -64.43 15.03
CA ALA A 912 -27.87 -65.22 14.10
C ALA A 912 -27.85 -66.72 14.46
N LEU A 913 -27.81 -67.06 15.75
CA LEU A 913 -27.88 -68.45 16.23
C LEU A 913 -29.26 -69.06 16.02
N VAL A 914 -30.33 -68.32 16.36
CA VAL A 914 -31.71 -68.78 16.21
C VAL A 914 -32.05 -69.03 14.76
N ARG A 915 -31.57 -68.18 13.83
CA ARG A 915 -31.66 -68.42 12.40
C ARG A 915 -31.09 -69.77 11.99
N ASP A 916 -29.88 -70.09 12.44
CA ASP A 916 -29.23 -71.37 12.14
C ASP A 916 -29.94 -72.54 12.84
N ILE A 917 -30.40 -72.35 14.09
CA ILE A 917 -31.16 -73.36 14.85
C ILE A 917 -32.47 -73.69 14.17
N ILE A 918 -33.24 -72.70 13.68
CA ILE A 918 -34.52 -72.92 12.99
C ILE A 918 -34.34 -73.83 11.76
N LEU A 919 -33.24 -73.68 11.03
CA LEU A 919 -32.90 -74.56 9.90
C LEU A 919 -32.73 -76.03 10.34
N HIS A 920 -32.24 -76.27 11.57
CA HIS A 920 -31.93 -77.60 12.11
C HIS A 920 -33.00 -78.19 13.04
N LEU A 921 -33.94 -77.37 13.55
CA LEU A 921 -35.10 -77.80 14.35
C LEU A 921 -36.03 -78.72 13.56
N ASN A 922 -36.08 -78.57 12.24
CA ASN A 922 -37.03 -79.27 11.39
C ASN A 922 -36.64 -80.75 11.10
N PRO A 923 -35.41 -81.10 10.66
CA PRO A 923 -35.15 -82.44 10.14
C PRO A 923 -34.93 -83.55 11.19
N THR A 924 -35.05 -83.23 12.48
CA THR A 924 -34.64 -84.12 13.58
C THR A 924 -35.78 -84.54 14.50
N ARG A 925 -36.96 -83.88 14.46
CA ARG A 925 -37.99 -84.06 15.49
C ARG A 925 -39.39 -84.44 14.99
N LEU A 926 -39.78 -84.14 13.74
CA LEU A 926 -41.14 -84.37 13.23
C LEU A 926 -41.14 -84.84 11.76
N LEU A 927 -41.92 -85.87 11.42
CA LEU A 927 -42.10 -86.39 10.05
C LEU A 927 -43.12 -85.58 9.22
N ASP A 928 -43.94 -84.75 9.86
CA ASP A 928 -45.06 -84.00 9.24
C ASP A 928 -44.79 -82.48 9.11
N PHE A 929 -43.55 -82.04 9.32
CA PHE A 929 -43.20 -80.62 9.40
C PHE A 929 -42.28 -80.19 8.26
N ASP A 930 -42.69 -79.20 7.48
CA ASP A 930 -42.08 -78.98 6.16
C ASP A 930 -42.15 -77.52 5.70
N GLY A 931 -42.05 -76.59 6.67
CA GLY A 931 -41.85 -75.19 6.34
C GLY A 931 -41.07 -74.43 7.40
N ALA A 932 -40.27 -73.46 6.96
CA ALA A 932 -39.51 -72.57 7.83
C ALA A 932 -40.20 -71.20 7.91
N LEU A 933 -40.62 -70.80 9.11
CA LEU A 933 -41.18 -69.48 9.38
C LEU A 933 -40.07 -68.52 9.83
N LEU A 934 -39.75 -67.53 9.01
CA LEU A 934 -38.64 -66.61 9.23
C LEU A 934 -39.01 -65.18 8.81
N PRO A 935 -38.43 -64.14 9.41
CA PRO A 935 -38.37 -62.81 8.80
C PRO A 935 -37.79 -62.89 7.38
N PHE A 936 -38.26 -62.04 6.46
CA PHE A 936 -37.84 -62.07 5.06
C PHE A 936 -36.31 -61.86 4.87
N SER A 937 -35.69 -61.00 5.66
CA SER A 937 -34.26 -60.68 5.65
C SER A 937 -33.43 -61.86 6.17
N TRP A 938 -33.95 -62.57 7.16
CA TRP A 938 -33.36 -63.80 7.69
C TRP A 938 -33.41 -64.92 6.65
N ALA A 939 -34.53 -65.06 5.94
CA ALA A 939 -34.68 -66.01 4.84
C ALA A 939 -33.68 -65.76 3.71
N ARG A 940 -33.50 -64.50 3.29
CA ARG A 940 -32.51 -64.12 2.26
C ARG A 940 -31.08 -64.43 2.70
N MET A 941 -30.74 -64.08 3.94
CA MET A 941 -29.43 -64.36 4.52
C MET A 941 -29.14 -65.87 4.57
N LEU A 942 -30.11 -66.67 5.04
CA LEU A 942 -29.98 -68.13 5.12
C LEU A 942 -29.85 -68.78 3.74
N ALA A 943 -30.67 -68.36 2.77
CA ALA A 943 -30.62 -68.88 1.40
C ALA A 943 -29.24 -68.66 0.75
N ARG A 944 -28.60 -67.51 1.00
CA ARG A 944 -27.25 -67.21 0.51
C ARG A 944 -26.17 -67.95 1.30
N LYS A 945 -26.30 -67.99 2.63
CA LYS A 945 -25.36 -68.69 3.51
C LYS A 945 -25.30 -70.19 3.17
N TYR A 946 -26.41 -70.84 2.84
CA TYR A 946 -26.51 -72.29 2.57
C TYR A 946 -26.77 -72.65 1.09
N LYS A 947 -26.21 -71.89 0.14
CA LYS A 947 -26.33 -72.11 -1.32
C LYS A 947 -25.86 -73.52 -1.83
N GLY A 948 -25.35 -74.39 -0.95
CA GLY A 948 -24.94 -75.79 -1.21
C GLY A 948 -24.86 -76.65 0.07
N VAL A 949 -24.92 -77.98 -0.09
CA VAL A 949 -24.99 -79.10 0.89
C VAL A 949 -25.42 -78.73 2.32
N TYR A 950 -26.63 -79.16 2.68
CA TYR A 950 -27.17 -79.11 4.04
C TYR A 950 -26.39 -80.06 4.98
N ASN A 951 -25.56 -79.51 5.85
CA ASN A 951 -24.89 -80.26 6.92
C ASN A 951 -25.72 -80.22 8.20
N ARG A 952 -26.16 -81.39 8.67
CA ARG A 952 -26.86 -81.54 9.95
C ARG A 952 -25.99 -81.01 11.11
N CYS A 953 -26.64 -80.51 12.15
CA CYS A 953 -26.02 -79.94 13.35
C CYS A 953 -26.74 -80.47 14.59
N ASP A 954 -26.01 -80.62 15.69
CA ASP A 954 -26.63 -80.87 16.99
C ASP A 954 -27.40 -79.62 17.49
N ILE A 955 -28.57 -79.86 18.06
CA ILE A 955 -29.48 -78.86 18.62
C ILE A 955 -29.87 -79.17 20.08
N GLU A 956 -29.20 -80.10 20.77
CA GLU A 956 -29.39 -80.36 22.21
C GLU A 956 -28.88 -79.23 23.13
N CYS A 957 -28.85 -77.99 22.63
CA CYS A 957 -28.43 -76.79 23.34
C CYS A 957 -29.60 -75.88 23.76
N LEU A 958 -30.85 -76.19 23.37
CA LEU A 958 -32.01 -75.30 23.56
C LEU A 958 -32.24 -74.90 25.03
N GLY A 959 -32.12 -75.83 25.98
CA GLY A 959 -32.28 -75.50 27.41
C GLY A 959 -31.26 -74.50 27.92
N LYS A 960 -29.98 -74.67 27.54
CA LYS A 960 -28.90 -73.71 27.88
C LYS A 960 -29.10 -72.37 27.17
N LEU A 961 -29.59 -72.39 25.93
CA LEU A 961 -29.90 -71.19 25.15
C LEU A 961 -31.00 -70.37 25.82
N PHE A 962 -32.11 -70.99 26.24
CA PHE A 962 -33.19 -70.31 26.95
C PHE A 962 -32.74 -69.71 28.28
N ALA A 963 -31.95 -70.46 29.06
CA ALA A 963 -31.34 -69.94 30.28
C ALA A 963 -30.43 -68.72 30.02
N SER A 964 -29.66 -68.76 28.93
CA SER A 964 -28.78 -67.66 28.51
C SER A 964 -29.59 -66.44 28.06
N MET A 965 -30.66 -66.61 27.28
CA MET A 965 -31.58 -65.55 26.86
C MET A 965 -32.24 -64.85 28.07
N LYS A 966 -32.70 -65.61 29.07
CA LYS A 966 -33.26 -65.07 30.32
C LYS A 966 -32.25 -64.27 31.14
N ARG A 967 -30.96 -64.61 31.06
CA ARG A 967 -29.89 -63.87 31.73
C ARG A 967 -29.51 -62.61 30.95
N ILE A 968 -29.53 -62.67 29.61
CA ILE A 968 -29.27 -61.54 28.72
C ILE A 968 -30.37 -60.47 28.84
N SER A 969 -31.64 -60.84 29.01
CA SER A 969 -32.74 -59.88 29.23
C SER A 969 -32.56 -59.00 30.48
N LYS A 970 -31.61 -59.37 31.36
CA LYS A 970 -31.23 -58.61 32.56
C LYS A 970 -29.92 -57.85 32.40
N LEU A 971 -29.36 -57.72 31.19
CA LEU A 971 -28.18 -56.90 30.88
C LEU A 971 -28.63 -55.51 30.38
N TRP A 972 -28.08 -54.44 30.96
CA TRP A 972 -28.56 -53.06 30.76
C TRP A 972 -27.49 -52.09 30.22
N LEU A 973 -26.46 -52.61 29.56
CA LEU A 973 -25.37 -51.82 28.98
C LEU A 973 -25.39 -51.92 27.45
N VAL A 974 -25.39 -50.75 26.79
CA VAL A 974 -25.09 -50.61 25.35
C VAL A 974 -23.94 -49.61 25.22
N THR A 975 -22.86 -50.00 24.54
CA THR A 975 -21.66 -49.17 24.26
C THR A 975 -21.20 -48.36 25.49
N GLY A 976 -21.01 -49.04 26.62
CA GLY A 976 -20.53 -48.43 27.88
C GLY A 976 -21.48 -47.47 28.61
N LYS A 977 -22.70 -47.21 28.11
CA LYS A 977 -23.68 -46.25 28.69
C LYS A 977 -24.92 -46.95 29.27
N ARG A 978 -25.53 -46.34 30.30
CA ARG A 978 -26.85 -46.78 30.82
C ARG A 978 -27.92 -46.54 29.76
N MET A 979 -28.63 -47.60 29.39
CA MET A 979 -29.63 -47.58 28.32
C MET A 979 -30.86 -46.74 28.66
N SER A 980 -31.46 -46.12 27.63
CA SER A 980 -32.81 -45.55 27.75
C SER A 980 -33.84 -46.67 27.94
N SER A 981 -34.92 -46.37 28.65
CA SER A 981 -36.01 -47.32 28.91
C SER A 981 -36.54 -47.98 27.63
N THR A 982 -36.69 -47.19 26.56
CA THR A 982 -37.25 -47.61 25.28
C THR A 982 -36.36 -48.63 24.54
N LEU A 983 -35.04 -48.50 24.64
CA LEU A 983 -34.13 -49.42 23.97
C LEU A 983 -34.11 -50.80 24.65
N VAL A 984 -34.19 -50.82 25.98
CA VAL A 984 -34.30 -52.07 26.75
C VAL A 984 -35.58 -52.82 26.36
N ASP A 985 -36.71 -52.10 26.26
CA ASP A 985 -37.99 -52.69 25.85
C ASP A 985 -37.90 -53.32 24.45
N LEU A 986 -37.19 -52.66 23.52
CA LEU A 986 -37.00 -53.17 22.15
C LEU A 986 -36.08 -54.41 22.10
N LEU A 987 -34.99 -54.44 22.87
CA LEU A 987 -34.12 -55.62 22.92
C LEU A 987 -34.82 -56.83 23.54
N ASN A 988 -35.63 -56.63 24.59
CA ASN A 988 -36.45 -57.68 25.17
C ASN A 988 -37.52 -58.17 24.19
N LEU A 989 -38.13 -57.27 23.42
CA LEU A 989 -39.06 -57.63 22.34
C LEU A 989 -38.38 -58.53 21.28
N ARG A 990 -37.15 -58.22 20.88
CA ARG A 990 -36.36 -59.04 19.94
C ARG A 990 -36.04 -60.43 20.50
N LEU A 991 -35.71 -60.53 21.79
CA LEU A 991 -35.53 -61.82 22.47
C LEU A 991 -36.83 -62.64 22.48
N CYS A 992 -37.98 -62.01 22.75
CA CYS A 992 -39.28 -62.67 22.67
C CYS A 992 -39.57 -63.17 21.24
N TRP A 993 -39.22 -62.40 20.19
CA TRP A 993 -39.35 -62.83 18.80
C TRP A 993 -38.49 -64.07 18.49
N CYS A 994 -37.23 -64.09 18.94
CA CYS A 994 -36.36 -65.26 18.82
C CYS A 994 -36.97 -66.53 19.42
N ILE A 995 -37.51 -66.43 20.64
CA ILE A 995 -38.14 -67.58 21.32
C ILE A 995 -39.44 -67.97 20.61
N ALA A 996 -40.27 -67.00 20.24
CA ALA A 996 -41.53 -67.24 19.54
C ALA A 996 -41.34 -67.90 18.17
N LEU A 997 -40.30 -67.51 17.43
CA LEU A 997 -39.93 -68.15 16.17
C LEU A 997 -39.52 -69.61 16.40
N MET A 998 -38.72 -69.91 17.43
CA MET A 998 -38.37 -71.30 17.77
C MET A 998 -39.60 -72.12 18.22
N VAL A 999 -40.47 -71.57 19.07
CA VAL A 999 -41.74 -72.21 19.48
C VAL A 999 -42.62 -72.51 18.26
N GLY A 1000 -42.59 -71.63 17.25
CA GLY A 1000 -43.25 -71.84 15.96
C GLY A 1000 -42.84 -73.13 15.24
N HIS A 1001 -41.67 -73.70 15.56
CA HIS A 1001 -41.12 -74.92 14.97
C HIS A 1001 -41.08 -76.12 15.95
N MET A 1002 -41.65 -75.97 17.15
CA MET A 1002 -41.77 -77.06 18.13
C MET A 1002 -43.11 -77.81 17.97
N GLY A 1003 -43.07 -79.14 18.18
CA GLY A 1003 -44.27 -79.96 18.24
C GLY A 1003 -45.01 -79.81 19.58
N GLU A 1004 -46.29 -80.20 19.64
CA GLU A 1004 -47.10 -80.11 20.86
C GLU A 1004 -46.52 -80.93 22.03
N PHE A 1005 -45.80 -82.02 21.71
CA PHE A 1005 -45.15 -82.92 22.68
C PHE A 1005 -43.63 -82.72 22.79
N ASP A 1006 -43.09 -81.61 22.27
CA ASP A 1006 -41.66 -81.33 22.37
C ASP A 1006 -41.27 -81.09 23.85
N LYS A 1007 -40.24 -81.79 24.33
CA LYS A 1007 -39.73 -81.69 25.70
C LYS A 1007 -39.27 -80.28 26.08
N ASP A 1008 -38.85 -79.49 25.10
CA ASP A 1008 -38.31 -78.15 25.29
C ASP A 1008 -39.41 -77.05 25.23
N LEU A 1009 -40.63 -77.38 24.77
CA LEU A 1009 -41.74 -76.43 24.62
C LEU A 1009 -42.19 -75.80 25.95
N PRO A 1010 -42.37 -76.54 27.06
CA PRO A 1010 -42.73 -75.94 28.35
C PRO A 1010 -41.69 -74.93 28.84
N LEU A 1011 -40.39 -75.26 28.68
CA LEU A 1011 -39.28 -74.40 29.07
C LEU A 1011 -39.20 -73.13 28.21
N ALA A 1012 -39.47 -73.24 26.90
CA ALA A 1012 -39.53 -72.10 25.99
C ALA A 1012 -40.67 -71.12 26.38
N LEU A 1013 -41.86 -71.65 26.66
CA LEU A 1013 -43.02 -70.86 27.09
C LEU A 1013 -42.78 -70.19 28.46
N GLU A 1014 -42.17 -70.91 29.40
CA GLU A 1014 -41.79 -70.34 30.71
C GLU A 1014 -40.76 -69.22 30.57
N THR A 1015 -39.76 -69.40 29.71
CA THR A 1015 -38.71 -68.39 29.45
C THR A 1015 -39.31 -67.13 28.84
N LEU A 1016 -40.21 -67.29 27.88
CA LEU A 1016 -40.88 -66.19 27.20
C LEU A 1016 -41.82 -65.41 28.16
N ARG A 1017 -42.53 -66.11 29.07
CA ARG A 1017 -43.28 -65.46 30.16
C ARG A 1017 -42.36 -64.70 31.11
N ASN A 1018 -41.25 -65.31 31.53
CA ASN A 1018 -40.28 -64.68 32.43
C ASN A 1018 -39.67 -63.38 31.86
N ILE A 1019 -39.37 -63.34 30.56
CA ILE A 1019 -38.82 -62.13 29.89
C ILE A 1019 -39.92 -61.06 29.73
N SER A 1020 -41.17 -61.46 29.56
CA SER A 1020 -42.30 -60.54 29.35
C SER A 1020 -43.03 -60.08 30.63
N SER A 1021 -42.70 -60.65 31.80
CA SER A 1021 -43.42 -60.42 33.07
C SER A 1021 -42.67 -59.57 34.11
N ASP A 1022 -41.67 -58.76 33.73
CA ASP A 1022 -40.82 -58.01 34.68
C ASP A 1022 -41.61 -57.22 35.75
N ILE A 1023 -41.30 -57.45 37.04
CA ILE A 1023 -41.85 -56.71 38.19
C ILE A 1023 -41.10 -55.37 38.31
N MET A 1024 -41.81 -54.24 38.17
CA MET A 1024 -41.21 -52.89 38.05
C MET A 1024 -40.59 -52.30 39.33
N PRO A 1025 -39.51 -51.48 39.24
CA PRO A 1025 -39.16 -50.45 40.21
C PRO A 1025 -40.08 -49.21 40.10
N VAL A 1026 -40.43 -48.61 41.24
CA VAL A 1026 -41.45 -47.55 41.43
C VAL A 1026 -41.23 -46.25 40.62
N THR A 1027 -40.05 -46.03 40.03
CA THR A 1027 -39.69 -44.76 39.37
C THR A 1027 -40.00 -44.66 37.87
N SER A 1028 -40.59 -45.69 37.24
CA SER A 1028 -40.80 -45.78 35.78
C SER A 1028 -42.27 -45.61 35.36
N GLN A 1029 -42.83 -44.40 35.46
CA GLN A 1029 -44.30 -44.22 35.42
C GLN A 1029 -45.02 -44.44 34.06
N ASN A 1030 -44.36 -44.64 32.91
CA ASN A 1030 -45.09 -44.75 31.62
C ASN A 1030 -44.38 -45.63 30.55
N ARG A 1031 -44.27 -46.96 30.72
CA ARG A 1031 -43.78 -47.87 29.64
C ARG A 1031 -44.88 -48.52 28.79
N ASN A 1032 -46.08 -48.72 29.33
CA ASN A 1032 -47.22 -49.33 28.61
C ASN A 1032 -47.79 -48.43 27.48
N SER A 1033 -47.29 -47.20 27.34
CA SER A 1033 -47.73 -46.22 26.32
C SER A 1033 -46.72 -46.02 25.18
N THR A 1034 -45.56 -46.70 25.19
CA THR A 1034 -44.57 -46.63 24.10
C THR A 1034 -44.71 -47.82 23.16
N ALA A 1035 -44.43 -47.65 21.87
CA ALA A 1035 -44.50 -48.73 20.88
C ALA A 1035 -43.50 -49.89 21.13
N ALA A 1036 -42.52 -49.70 22.02
CA ALA A 1036 -41.51 -50.69 22.39
C ALA A 1036 -41.97 -51.65 23.50
N GLY A 1037 -42.95 -51.26 24.34
CA GLY A 1037 -43.54 -52.12 25.40
C GLY A 1037 -44.42 -53.28 24.88
N ARG A 1038 -44.41 -53.54 23.57
CA ARG A 1038 -45.22 -54.60 22.92
C ARG A 1038 -44.85 -56.02 23.35
N TYR A 1039 -43.69 -56.22 23.98
CA TYR A 1039 -43.25 -57.55 24.42
C TYR A 1039 -44.12 -58.11 25.56
N HIS A 1040 -44.91 -57.28 26.24
CA HIS A 1040 -45.94 -57.74 27.18
C HIS A 1040 -47.09 -58.52 26.52
N ALA A 1041 -47.24 -58.46 25.18
CA ALA A 1041 -48.17 -59.35 24.48
C ALA A 1041 -47.85 -60.84 24.66
N PHE A 1042 -46.63 -61.15 25.12
CA PHE A 1042 -46.15 -62.50 25.38
C PHE A 1042 -46.39 -62.98 26.82
N THR A 1043 -46.89 -62.14 27.73
CA THR A 1043 -47.05 -62.49 29.16
C THR A 1043 -48.07 -63.61 29.39
N ASP A 1044 -49.15 -63.64 28.59
CA ASP A 1044 -50.28 -64.56 28.77
C ASP A 1044 -50.27 -65.75 27.80
N VAL A 1045 -49.18 -65.99 27.06
CA VAL A 1045 -49.15 -67.10 26.10
C VAL A 1045 -48.98 -68.45 26.80
N THR A 1046 -49.90 -69.37 26.49
CA THR A 1046 -49.99 -70.70 27.12
C THR A 1046 -49.67 -71.84 26.16
N ASN A 1047 -49.69 -71.60 24.85
CA ASN A 1047 -49.48 -72.61 23.81
C ASN A 1047 -48.85 -72.00 22.55
N ARG A 1048 -48.49 -72.86 21.59
CA ARG A 1048 -47.83 -72.47 20.32
C ARG A 1048 -48.65 -71.49 19.48
N GLU A 1049 -49.97 -71.65 19.42
CA GLU A 1049 -50.85 -70.78 18.62
C GLU A 1049 -50.93 -69.36 19.20
N ALA A 1050 -51.06 -69.24 20.52
CA ALA A 1050 -51.03 -67.96 21.23
C ALA A 1050 -49.68 -67.24 21.04
N THR A 1051 -48.57 -67.99 21.10
CA THR A 1051 -47.22 -67.44 20.84
C THR A 1051 -47.06 -66.91 19.42
N LEU A 1052 -47.52 -67.65 18.41
CA LEU A 1052 -47.47 -67.22 17.01
C LEU A 1052 -48.39 -66.02 16.73
N THR A 1053 -49.53 -65.95 17.40
CA THR A 1053 -50.44 -64.80 17.32
C THR A 1053 -49.80 -63.54 17.89
N ALA A 1054 -49.19 -63.63 19.08
CA ALA A 1054 -48.43 -62.53 19.68
C ALA A 1054 -47.23 -62.11 18.81
N LEU A 1055 -46.55 -63.07 18.17
CA LEU A 1055 -45.49 -62.79 17.20
C LEU A 1055 -46.00 -61.97 16.02
N CYS A 1056 -47.09 -62.39 15.36
CA CYS A 1056 -47.66 -61.66 14.22
C CYS A 1056 -48.17 -60.26 14.59
N GLN A 1057 -48.67 -60.08 15.82
CA GLN A 1057 -49.12 -58.78 16.32
C GLN A 1057 -47.96 -57.82 16.59
N THR A 1058 -46.84 -58.33 17.10
CA THR A 1058 -45.72 -57.50 17.55
C THR A 1058 -44.66 -57.28 16.46
N PHE A 1059 -44.45 -58.26 15.58
CA PHE A 1059 -43.49 -58.22 14.48
C PHE A 1059 -44.08 -57.51 13.24
N GLN A 1060 -43.96 -56.18 13.17
CA GLN A 1060 -44.58 -55.35 12.12
C GLN A 1060 -43.60 -54.56 11.25
N HIS A 1061 -42.30 -54.62 11.53
CA HIS A 1061 -41.30 -53.80 10.85
C HIS A 1061 -40.76 -54.45 9.56
N GLU A 1062 -41.01 -55.75 9.38
CA GLU A 1062 -40.65 -56.55 8.20
C GLU A 1062 -41.71 -57.67 8.02
N SER A 1063 -41.84 -58.20 6.80
CA SER A 1063 -42.74 -59.34 6.51
C SER A 1063 -42.21 -60.67 7.07
N LEU A 1064 -43.07 -61.43 7.76
CA LEU A 1064 -42.83 -62.83 8.08
C LEU A 1064 -43.14 -63.72 6.88
N VAL A 1065 -42.27 -64.69 6.63
CA VAL A 1065 -42.36 -65.57 5.47
C VAL A 1065 -42.31 -67.02 5.90
N LEU A 1066 -43.25 -67.81 5.39
CA LEU A 1066 -43.28 -69.26 5.54
C LEU A 1066 -42.78 -69.91 4.26
N ILE A 1067 -41.57 -70.46 4.28
CA ILE A 1067 -40.96 -71.17 3.15
C ILE A 1067 -41.40 -72.62 3.21
N GLN A 1068 -42.06 -73.15 2.17
CA GLN A 1068 -42.49 -74.55 2.11
C GLN A 1068 -42.03 -75.20 0.80
N GLU A 1069 -41.73 -76.50 0.85
CA GLU A 1069 -41.42 -77.28 -0.36
C GLU A 1069 -42.67 -77.45 -1.23
N TYR A 1070 -43.81 -77.73 -0.61
CA TYR A 1070 -45.09 -77.91 -1.30
C TYR A 1070 -46.22 -77.05 -0.70
N PRO A 1071 -47.11 -76.50 -1.55
CA PRO A 1071 -48.20 -75.61 -1.11
C PRO A 1071 -49.24 -76.27 -0.20
N HIS A 1072 -49.34 -77.60 -0.14
CA HIS A 1072 -50.39 -78.31 0.59
C HIS A 1072 -50.00 -78.66 2.03
N ARG A 1073 -48.74 -78.49 2.42
CA ARG A 1073 -48.27 -78.86 3.76
C ARG A 1073 -48.79 -77.91 4.84
N TYR A 1074 -49.17 -78.46 5.99
CA TYR A 1074 -49.78 -77.71 7.10
C TYR A 1074 -48.72 -77.02 7.94
N HIS A 1075 -49.02 -75.80 8.37
CA HIS A 1075 -48.24 -75.06 9.37
C HIS A 1075 -49.17 -74.08 10.08
N THR A 1076 -49.10 -73.99 11.40
CA THR A 1076 -50.00 -73.16 12.22
C THR A 1076 -50.01 -71.68 11.79
N ALA A 1077 -48.86 -71.16 11.34
CA ALA A 1077 -48.73 -69.78 10.88
C ALA A 1077 -49.24 -69.52 9.44
N LYS A 1078 -49.60 -70.55 8.66
CA LYS A 1078 -49.91 -70.43 7.23
C LYS A 1078 -51.12 -69.55 6.91
N LEU A 1079 -52.11 -69.53 7.81
CA LEU A 1079 -53.34 -68.74 7.67
C LEU A 1079 -53.35 -67.49 8.58
N MET A 1080 -52.26 -67.22 9.29
CA MET A 1080 -52.17 -66.07 10.19
C MET A 1080 -51.97 -64.77 9.41
N THR A 1081 -52.65 -63.72 9.84
CA THR A 1081 -52.54 -62.39 9.23
C THR A 1081 -51.12 -61.85 9.36
N GLY A 1082 -50.49 -61.51 8.23
CA GLY A 1082 -49.12 -60.96 8.19
C GLY A 1082 -48.03 -61.96 7.83
N VAL A 1083 -48.35 -63.25 7.62
CA VAL A 1083 -47.42 -64.28 7.15
C VAL A 1083 -47.60 -64.53 5.65
N ARG A 1084 -46.52 -64.49 4.88
CA ARG A 1084 -46.52 -64.78 3.43
C ARG A 1084 -45.92 -66.14 3.14
N THR A 1085 -46.65 -67.02 2.46
CA THR A 1085 -46.11 -68.32 2.04
C THR A 1085 -45.31 -68.21 0.75
N ILE A 1086 -44.09 -68.74 0.74
CA ILE A 1086 -43.24 -68.89 -0.45
C ILE A 1086 -43.01 -70.38 -0.68
N THR A 1087 -43.33 -70.85 -1.88
CA THR A 1087 -43.11 -72.24 -2.27
C THR A 1087 -41.80 -72.36 -3.04
N CYS A 1088 -40.92 -73.26 -2.60
CA CYS A 1088 -39.62 -73.50 -3.24
C CYS A 1088 -39.27 -74.98 -3.13
N SER A 1089 -39.39 -75.71 -4.24
CA SER A 1089 -39.10 -77.15 -4.31
C SER A 1089 -37.60 -77.46 -4.38
N ASP A 1090 -36.79 -76.52 -4.87
CA ASP A 1090 -35.33 -76.64 -4.92
C ASP A 1090 -34.68 -75.59 -4.00
N PRO A 1091 -33.98 -75.99 -2.93
CA PRO A 1091 -33.28 -75.08 -2.04
C PRO A 1091 -32.21 -74.21 -2.72
N SER A 1092 -31.57 -74.69 -3.80
CA SER A 1092 -30.53 -73.93 -4.52
C SER A 1092 -31.08 -72.69 -5.23
N GLU A 1093 -32.37 -72.74 -5.56
CA GLU A 1093 -33.13 -71.74 -6.29
C GLU A 1093 -33.78 -70.70 -5.35
N LEU A 1094 -33.79 -70.97 -4.04
CA LEU A 1094 -34.43 -70.12 -3.04
C LEU A 1094 -33.87 -68.69 -3.02
N SER A 1095 -32.55 -68.52 -3.15
CA SER A 1095 -31.93 -67.19 -3.16
C SER A 1095 -32.40 -66.36 -4.36
N ARG A 1096 -32.44 -66.96 -5.56
CA ARG A 1096 -32.88 -66.26 -6.79
C ARG A 1096 -34.36 -65.86 -6.67
N ARG A 1097 -35.23 -66.77 -6.23
CA ARG A 1097 -36.67 -66.45 -6.01
C ARG A 1097 -36.90 -65.32 -5.02
N LEU A 1098 -36.17 -65.31 -3.90
CA LEU A 1098 -36.29 -64.24 -2.91
C LEU A 1098 -35.81 -62.89 -3.45
N ASP A 1099 -34.77 -62.86 -4.28
CA ASP A 1099 -34.27 -61.65 -4.93
C ASP A 1099 -35.21 -61.15 -6.06
N GLU A 1100 -35.86 -62.04 -6.81
CA GLU A 1100 -36.88 -61.69 -7.83
C GLU A 1100 -38.14 -61.06 -7.23
N LEU A 1101 -38.56 -61.54 -6.05
CA LEU A 1101 -39.67 -60.96 -5.31
C LEU A 1101 -39.40 -59.51 -4.84
N MET A 1102 -38.12 -59.11 -4.78
CA MET A 1102 -37.69 -57.74 -4.53
C MET A 1102 -37.59 -56.90 -5.82
N SER A 1103 -37.04 -57.46 -6.91
CA SER A 1103 -36.83 -56.72 -8.16
C SER A 1103 -38.13 -56.41 -8.91
N THR A 1104 -39.09 -57.34 -8.92
CA THR A 1104 -40.44 -57.15 -9.49
C THR A 1104 -41.22 -56.05 -8.75
N GLN A 1105 -40.89 -55.76 -7.49
CA GLN A 1105 -41.44 -54.64 -6.73
C GLN A 1105 -40.79 -53.30 -7.09
N GLY A 1106 -39.51 -53.31 -7.48
CA GLY A 1106 -38.82 -52.16 -8.06
C GLY A 1106 -39.51 -51.68 -9.34
N GLN A 1107 -39.82 -52.61 -10.26
CA GLN A 1107 -40.57 -52.29 -11.49
C GLN A 1107 -41.99 -51.78 -11.21
N MET A 1108 -42.73 -52.32 -10.24
CA MET A 1108 -44.04 -51.77 -9.88
C MET A 1108 -43.98 -50.39 -9.21
N ARG A 1109 -42.94 -50.09 -8.40
CA ARG A 1109 -42.69 -48.75 -7.87
C ARG A 1109 -42.36 -47.75 -8.98
N THR A 1110 -41.62 -48.16 -10.01
CA THR A 1110 -41.32 -47.33 -11.19
C THR A 1110 -42.55 -47.15 -12.09
N ILE A 1111 -43.41 -48.16 -12.25
CA ILE A 1111 -44.64 -48.04 -13.06
C ILE A 1111 -45.70 -47.15 -12.38
N LEU A 1112 -45.77 -47.15 -11.05
CA LEU A 1112 -46.65 -46.26 -10.27
C LEU A 1112 -46.11 -44.81 -10.15
N THR A 1113 -44.81 -44.58 -10.31
CA THR A 1113 -44.24 -43.22 -10.40
C THR A 1113 -44.12 -42.70 -11.85
N MET A 1114 -44.05 -43.59 -12.84
CA MET A 1114 -44.03 -43.22 -14.28
C MET A 1114 -45.41 -43.06 -14.92
N SER A 1115 -46.51 -43.15 -14.16
CA SER A 1115 -47.88 -42.87 -14.66
C SER A 1115 -48.37 -41.43 -14.37
N VAL A 1116 -47.49 -40.49 -13.99
CA VAL A 1116 -47.84 -39.07 -13.77
C VAL A 1116 -47.04 -38.07 -14.64
N ALA A 1117 -46.16 -38.50 -15.54
CA ALA A 1117 -45.43 -37.55 -16.38
C ALA A 1117 -45.20 -38.07 -17.80
N LEU A 1118 -46.23 -37.96 -18.65
CA LEU A 1118 -46.09 -37.93 -20.10
C LEU A 1118 -47.33 -37.26 -20.71
N VAL A 1119 -47.26 -35.93 -20.88
CA VAL A 1119 -47.99 -35.21 -21.92
C VAL A 1119 -46.97 -34.36 -22.69
N PRO A 1120 -46.84 -34.52 -24.01
CA PRO A 1120 -45.88 -33.80 -24.84
C PRO A 1120 -46.43 -32.45 -25.31
N ILE A 1121 -45.55 -31.45 -25.39
CA ILE A 1121 -45.79 -30.17 -26.08
C ILE A 1121 -45.34 -30.34 -27.53
N ILE A 1122 -46.28 -30.53 -28.47
CA ILE A 1122 -46.21 -30.06 -29.88
C ILE A 1122 -47.65 -29.89 -30.38
N LEU A 1123 -48.06 -28.68 -30.77
CA LEU A 1123 -48.88 -28.37 -31.97
C LEU A 1123 -49.18 -26.84 -32.03
N PRO A 1124 -49.06 -26.19 -33.20
CA PRO A 1124 -49.59 -24.85 -33.45
C PRO A 1124 -51.02 -24.88 -34.03
N ASP A 1125 -51.78 -23.84 -33.69
CA ASP A 1125 -52.93 -23.19 -34.36
C ASP A 1125 -53.94 -24.00 -35.21
N ILE A 1126 -55.23 -23.87 -34.86
CA ILE A 1126 -56.30 -23.19 -35.65
C ILE A 1126 -57.69 -23.38 -34.97
N SER A 1127 -58.26 -22.26 -34.47
CA SER A 1127 -59.69 -21.81 -34.47
C SER A 1127 -60.80 -22.74 -33.85
N LEU A 1128 -61.75 -22.34 -32.99
CA LEU A 1128 -62.69 -21.19 -32.95
C LEU A 1128 -63.35 -21.07 -31.54
N HIS A 1129 -63.25 -19.89 -30.92
CA HIS A 1129 -64.25 -18.97 -30.30
C HIS A 1129 -65.67 -19.44 -29.77
N PRO A 1130 -66.44 -18.63 -28.98
CA PRO A 1130 -66.49 -18.61 -27.50
C PRO A 1130 -67.93 -18.60 -26.87
N MET A 1131 -68.03 -18.72 -25.53
CA MET A 1131 -68.87 -17.88 -24.61
C MET A 1131 -68.87 -18.49 -23.19
N MET A 1132 -68.16 -17.88 -22.22
CA MET A 1132 -68.67 -16.98 -21.16
C MET A 1132 -69.71 -17.60 -20.19
N VAL A 1133 -69.37 -17.68 -18.89
CA VAL A 1133 -69.87 -16.77 -17.83
C VAL A 1133 -69.13 -17.04 -16.49
N ARG A 1134 -68.46 -15.97 -16.02
CA ARG A 1134 -68.14 -15.50 -14.65
C ARG A 1134 -67.95 -16.49 -13.48
N MET A 1135 -66.73 -16.48 -12.93
CA MET A 1135 -66.48 -16.51 -11.48
C MET A 1135 -66.35 -15.08 -10.94
N THR A 1136 -67.02 -14.81 -9.83
CA THR A 1136 -66.85 -13.62 -8.98
C THR A 1136 -65.86 -13.89 -7.85
N LYS A 1137 -64.99 -12.89 -7.60
CA LYS A 1137 -64.12 -12.74 -6.42
C LYS A 1137 -64.93 -12.72 -5.12
N GLY A 1138 -64.26 -13.00 -3.99
CA GLY A 1138 -64.72 -12.52 -2.69
C GLY A 1138 -63.96 -13.10 -1.49
N THR A 1139 -62.96 -12.37 -1.03
CA THR A 1139 -62.41 -12.42 0.34
C THR A 1139 -63.47 -12.02 1.37
N GLY A 1140 -63.39 -12.56 2.60
CA GLY A 1140 -63.95 -11.88 3.79
C GLY A 1140 -64.79 -12.74 4.73
N ILE A 1141 -64.16 -13.10 5.85
CA ILE A 1141 -64.65 -13.24 7.22
C ILE A 1141 -66.01 -12.55 7.48
N ASP A 1142 -67.02 -13.25 8.03
CA ASP A 1142 -67.54 -12.99 9.39
C ASP A 1142 -68.51 -14.06 9.94
N ILE A 1143 -68.66 -14.01 11.26
CA ILE A 1143 -69.23 -14.90 12.29
C ILE A 1143 -70.72 -15.29 12.14
N SER A 1144 -71.07 -16.57 12.39
CA SER A 1144 -72.11 -16.97 13.39
C SER A 1144 -72.23 -18.50 13.61
N THR A 1145 -72.17 -18.88 14.89
CA THR A 1145 -72.90 -19.98 15.58
C THR A 1145 -72.85 -21.42 15.05
N LYS A 1146 -71.93 -22.24 15.56
CA LYS A 1146 -72.13 -23.19 16.69
C LYS A 1146 -70.87 -23.99 16.96
#